data_AF-A0A401GAY6-F1
#
_entry.id   AF-A0A401GAY6-F1
#
_cell.length_a   1.000
_cell.length_b   1.000
_cell.length_c   1.000
_cell.angle_alpha   90.00
_cell.angle_beta   90.00
_cell.angle_gamma   90.00
#
_symmetry.space_group_name_H-M   'P 1'
#
loop_
_entity.id
_entity.type
_entity.pdbx_description
1 polymer ?
#
loop_
_entity_poly.entity_id
_entity_poly.type
_entity_poly.pdbx_seq_one_letter_code
_entity_poly.pdbx_strand_id
1 'polypeptide(L)'
;MHARFHILPLLIPALAGALAAAAPPCHDSHDIAAPVISVPLELNSDRILYRRDERELTRRDGDHDHGGHHVEPLYELNETQVTLHHAPIPPSYWTIDMVDRVPGEHRYPGFMAVHIFFMSAAFFGALPLGIIFRSVKHAWHGFTVILFYAFCAIGLGSSMIYRKLTPDMYEGSKHGPQGYFWLFVALVISTLDALAMFVRLFNYVKALRNGEERFTFKGSWNDVILGRGSRISIGPEYTNLVEDPEELDMTELKGKDVDDESNDHDESEQWANDIHHHRRAESYPQSAASDGTLLNGRSPRHSSDILPDHVASRFPWGGKAKTPLLKKIGRGMFATTERVLVFAGLVQFITGVVTYTGGCRENYINGCLAHLIKGGIFWCYGLASFGRYLGAFSELGWAWNRAPSKQYPTAEFFECLIIFLYGASNTWMERFGARAGDPYTTKQVQHISIAVMFWFAGMVGMGIESKTIRRWLAAGSVAAIPSSVRTQEAVAEPPSYIASFNPFPALCIGITGIAMSAHFQVYVFQVQIHMLWGYLLAMFAVLRFLTYCFLWSSPPRSILPSRPPTEALASFFLVCGGLVFMFSTEEVTIAAMRQGHDDVMMFLNLSIAITCFACCWALALVGTKGYLKSHTHGAVSFHSSA
;
A
#
# COMPACT_ATOMS: atom_id res chain seq x y z
N MET A 1 -13.67 -31.95 -6.10
CA MET A 1 -12.87 -32.31 -4.91
C MET A 1 -13.21 -31.34 -3.79
N HIS A 2 -13.96 -31.78 -2.78
CA HIS A 2 -14.33 -30.97 -1.62
C HIS A 2 -13.20 -30.95 -0.59
N ALA A 3 -12.33 -29.94 -0.65
CA ALA A 3 -11.40 -29.64 0.44
C ALA A 3 -12.07 -28.66 1.40
N ARG A 4 -12.44 -29.14 2.59
CA ARG A 4 -12.96 -28.31 3.68
C ARG A 4 -11.82 -27.43 4.22
N PHE A 5 -11.94 -26.11 4.05
CA PHE A 5 -11.05 -25.11 4.63
C PHE A 5 -11.18 -25.09 6.16
N HIS A 6 -10.47 -25.98 6.86
CA HIS A 6 -10.42 -26.01 8.34
C HIS A 6 -9.09 -25.49 8.93
N ILE A 7 -8.22 -24.87 8.12
CA ILE A 7 -6.87 -24.48 8.58
C ILE A 7 -6.76 -22.98 8.93
N LEU A 8 -7.72 -22.14 8.52
CA LEU A 8 -7.68 -20.70 8.75
C LEU A 8 -7.73 -20.24 10.24
N PRO A 9 -8.43 -20.92 11.17
CA PRO A 9 -8.47 -20.50 12.57
C PRO A 9 -7.27 -20.99 13.42
N LEU A 10 -6.35 -21.79 12.86
CA LEU A 10 -5.19 -22.35 13.58
C LEU A 10 -3.88 -21.56 13.36
N LEU A 11 -3.85 -20.63 12.40
CA LEU A 11 -2.65 -19.83 12.08
C LEU A 11 -2.47 -18.59 12.97
N ILE A 12 -3.54 -18.09 13.57
CA ILE A 12 -3.52 -16.92 14.46
C ILE A 12 -3.00 -17.29 15.87
N PRO A 13 -3.36 -18.44 16.48
CA PRO A 13 -2.78 -18.93 17.73
C PRO A 13 -1.28 -19.24 17.62
N ALA A 14 -0.80 -19.64 16.44
CA ALA A 14 0.61 -19.95 16.22
C ALA A 14 1.51 -18.70 16.29
N LEU A 15 1.00 -17.51 15.94
CA LEU A 15 1.75 -16.25 16.01
C LEU A 15 1.78 -15.66 17.43
N ALA A 16 0.66 -15.72 18.15
CA ALA A 16 0.64 -15.40 19.59
C ALA A 16 1.49 -16.40 20.40
N GLY A 17 1.47 -17.68 20.00
CA GLY A 17 2.31 -18.74 20.55
C GLY A 17 3.79 -18.59 20.20
N ALA A 18 4.15 -18.11 19.01
CA ALA A 18 5.55 -17.86 18.62
C ALA A 18 6.11 -16.60 19.29
N LEU A 19 5.31 -15.55 19.47
CA LEU A 19 5.67 -14.36 20.28
C LEU A 19 5.75 -14.70 21.77
N ALA A 20 4.94 -15.65 22.26
CA ALA A 20 5.01 -16.15 23.64
C ALA A 20 6.13 -17.21 23.85
N ALA A 21 6.49 -17.99 22.83
CA ALA A 21 7.58 -18.97 22.87
C ALA A 21 8.97 -18.33 22.63
N ALA A 22 9.01 -17.08 22.16
CA ALA A 22 10.18 -16.23 22.21
C ALA A 22 10.40 -15.58 23.60
N ALA A 23 9.51 -15.81 24.56
CA ALA A 23 9.77 -15.51 25.98
C ALA A 23 10.65 -16.63 26.58
N PRO A 24 11.62 -16.30 27.45
CA PRO A 24 12.64 -17.23 27.90
C PRO A 24 12.05 -18.42 28.69
N PRO A 25 12.69 -19.60 28.66
CA PRO A 25 12.37 -20.67 29.60
C PRO A 25 12.65 -20.19 31.02
N CYS A 26 11.71 -20.49 31.91
CA CYS A 26 11.80 -20.26 33.35
C CYS A 26 12.99 -21.06 33.90
N HIS A 27 14.09 -20.40 34.27
CA HIS A 27 15.11 -21.00 35.12
C HIS A 27 14.69 -20.80 36.58
N ASP A 28 14.20 -21.87 37.20
CA ASP A 28 14.33 -22.04 38.64
C ASP A 28 15.81 -22.24 38.94
N SER A 29 16.45 -21.22 39.48
CA SER A 29 17.76 -21.35 40.15
C SER A 29 17.58 -20.99 41.61
N HIS A 30 17.19 -22.02 42.38
CA HIS A 30 17.66 -22.13 43.75
C HIS A 30 19.21 -22.14 43.74
N ASP A 31 19.77 -21.36 44.67
CA ASP A 31 21.14 -21.42 45.19
C ASP A 31 22.32 -21.16 44.25
N ILE A 32 22.80 -19.90 44.22
CA ILE A 32 24.25 -19.60 44.35
C ILE A 32 24.41 -18.32 45.18
N ALA A 33 24.89 -18.48 46.41
CA ALA A 33 25.35 -17.40 47.27
C ALA A 33 26.66 -16.79 46.75
N ALA A 34 26.77 -15.46 46.75
CA ALA A 34 28.03 -14.73 46.62
C ALA A 34 27.97 -13.38 47.36
N PRO A 35 29.11 -12.84 47.81
CA PRO A 35 29.26 -12.27 49.15
C PRO A 35 28.97 -10.77 49.25
N VAL A 36 28.51 -10.38 50.44
CA VAL A 36 28.44 -9.00 50.92
C VAL A 36 29.86 -8.45 51.01
N ILE A 37 30.20 -7.47 50.15
CA ILE A 37 31.35 -6.59 50.35
C ILE A 37 30.81 -5.24 50.80
N SER A 38 30.94 -5.00 52.11
CA SER A 38 30.72 -3.72 52.76
C SER A 38 31.85 -2.74 52.39
N VAL A 39 31.51 -1.59 51.80
CA VAL A 39 32.40 -0.42 51.71
C VAL A 39 31.78 0.70 52.56
N PRO A 40 32.55 1.40 53.43
CA PRO A 40 32.00 2.24 54.48
C PRO A 40 31.48 3.58 53.97
N LEU A 41 30.40 4.06 54.59
CA LEU A 41 29.98 5.46 54.56
C LEU A 41 31.08 6.35 55.16
N GLU A 42 31.64 7.25 54.38
CA GLU A 42 32.18 8.51 54.91
C GLU A 42 31.30 9.69 54.48
N LEU A 43 30.81 10.33 55.53
CA LEU A 43 29.94 11.48 55.56
C LEU A 43 30.77 12.72 55.22
N ASN A 44 30.55 13.34 54.07
CA ASN A 44 30.95 14.74 53.87
C ASN A 44 29.72 15.55 53.43
N SER A 45 28.98 15.96 54.45
CA SER A 45 27.89 16.91 54.37
C SER A 45 28.51 18.30 54.29
N ASP A 46 28.57 18.88 53.08
CA ASP A 46 28.58 20.34 52.82
C ASP A 46 28.83 20.62 51.32
N ARG A 47 27.81 20.36 50.48
CA ARG A 47 27.65 21.02 49.16
C ARG A 47 26.30 20.79 48.47
N ILE A 48 25.23 20.57 49.24
CA ILE A 48 23.87 20.49 48.70
C ILE A 48 23.09 21.73 49.15
N LEU A 49 23.23 22.83 48.39
CA LEU A 49 22.22 23.89 48.31
C LEU A 49 22.57 24.84 47.15
N TYR A 50 21.62 24.97 46.23
CA TYR A 50 21.57 25.86 45.07
C TYR A 50 22.39 25.51 43.82
N ARG A 51 21.87 24.58 43.00
CA ARG A 51 21.91 24.70 41.53
C ARG A 51 20.61 24.18 40.92
N ARG A 52 19.53 24.92 41.17
CA ARG A 52 18.21 24.74 40.58
C ARG A 52 18.06 25.81 39.49
N ASP A 53 18.74 25.61 38.36
CA ASP A 53 18.50 26.31 37.07
C ASP A 53 19.59 25.95 36.04
N GLU A 54 19.68 24.68 35.64
CA GLU A 54 20.15 24.33 34.29
C GLU A 54 19.29 23.15 33.85
N ARG A 55 18.38 23.37 32.90
CA ARG A 55 17.87 22.26 32.08
C ARG A 55 19.11 21.71 31.40
N GLU A 56 19.59 20.55 31.83
CA GLU A 56 20.60 19.80 31.09
C GLU A 56 20.07 19.60 29.68
N LEU A 57 20.57 20.44 28.77
CA LEU A 57 20.39 20.30 27.34
C LEU A 57 21.19 19.04 26.97
N THR A 58 20.56 17.87 27.02
CA THR A 58 21.07 16.66 26.39
C THR A 58 21.47 17.03 24.96
N ARG A 59 22.73 16.77 24.60
CA ARG A 59 23.28 17.07 23.28
C ARG A 59 22.45 16.33 22.24
N ARG A 60 21.68 17.09 21.45
CA ARG A 60 20.70 16.57 20.50
C ARG A 60 21.35 15.71 19.41
N ASP A 61 20.64 14.66 18.99
CA ASP A 61 20.96 13.90 17.78
C ASP A 61 21.07 14.84 16.56
N GLY A 62 22.30 14.93 16.06
CA GLY A 62 22.77 15.95 15.13
C GLY A 62 24.23 16.28 15.44
N ASP A 63 24.57 16.33 16.72
CA ASP A 63 25.94 16.48 17.21
C ASP A 63 26.62 15.12 17.42
N HIS A 64 26.51 14.23 16.41
CA HIS A 64 27.62 13.31 16.19
C HIS A 64 28.80 14.19 15.77
N ASP A 65 29.48 14.76 16.76
CA ASP A 65 30.85 15.14 16.58
C ASP A 65 31.53 13.86 16.12
N HIS A 66 32.06 13.90 14.90
CA HIS A 66 32.87 12.83 14.40
C HIS A 66 34.05 12.73 15.37
N GLY A 67 33.97 11.84 16.36
CA GLY A 67 35.08 10.92 16.52
C GLY A 67 35.33 10.43 15.09
N GLY A 68 36.46 10.85 14.52
CA GLY A 68 36.66 11.00 13.08
C GLY A 68 36.21 9.79 12.26
N HIS A 69 36.19 9.95 10.93
CA HIS A 69 35.91 8.91 9.92
C HIS A 69 36.75 7.59 10.02
N HIS A 70 37.40 7.33 11.16
CA HIS A 70 38.26 6.21 11.53
C HIS A 70 37.92 5.56 12.89
N VAL A 71 36.79 5.89 13.55
CA VAL A 71 36.41 5.21 14.81
C VAL A 71 35.76 3.87 14.50
N GLU A 72 36.37 2.78 14.94
CA GLU A 72 35.82 1.43 14.80
C GLU A 72 34.51 1.29 15.59
N PRO A 73 33.49 0.59 15.06
CA PRO A 73 32.24 0.36 15.78
C PRO A 73 32.48 -0.45 17.05
N LEU A 74 31.71 -0.14 18.09
CA LEU A 74 31.85 -0.77 19.41
C LEU A 74 31.15 -2.13 19.44
N TYR A 75 31.76 -3.10 20.13
CA TYR A 75 31.18 -4.43 20.35
C TYR A 75 30.32 -4.47 21.62
N GLU A 76 30.74 -3.76 22.67
CA GLU A 76 30.06 -3.79 23.96
C GLU A 76 29.26 -2.52 24.20
N LEU A 77 28.08 -2.69 24.81
CA LEU A 77 27.23 -1.58 25.19
C LEU A 77 27.83 -0.85 26.40
N ASN A 78 28.28 0.39 26.18
CA ASN A 78 28.67 1.28 27.27
C ASN A 78 27.48 2.16 27.70
N GLU A 79 26.83 1.80 28.81
CA GLU A 79 25.67 2.53 29.35
C GLU A 79 26.00 4.00 29.72
N THR A 80 27.23 4.28 30.14
CA THR A 80 27.65 5.66 30.43
C THR A 80 27.70 6.51 29.17
N GLN A 81 28.08 5.92 28.03
CA GLN A 81 28.13 6.62 26.75
C GLN A 81 26.72 6.84 26.18
N VAL A 82 25.82 5.87 26.33
CA VAL A 82 24.42 6.03 25.92
C VAL A 82 23.76 7.15 26.71
N THR A 83 24.01 7.21 28.03
CA THR A 83 23.39 8.21 28.91
C THR A 83 23.92 9.64 28.72
N LEU A 84 25.07 9.83 28.07
CA LEU A 84 25.56 11.16 27.67
C LEU A 84 24.67 11.83 26.61
N HIS A 85 24.04 11.02 25.74
CA HIS A 85 23.28 11.50 24.59
C HIS A 85 21.77 11.25 24.75
N HIS A 86 21.40 10.25 25.54
CA HIS A 86 20.03 9.80 25.72
C HIS A 86 19.66 9.72 27.19
N ALA A 87 18.45 10.15 27.54
CA ALA A 87 17.96 9.95 28.88
C ALA A 87 17.83 8.44 29.20
N PRO A 88 18.00 8.04 30.48
CA PRO A 88 17.71 6.68 30.90
C PRO A 88 16.30 6.28 30.49
N ILE A 89 16.14 5.08 29.93
CA ILE A 89 14.83 4.60 29.49
C ILE A 89 13.97 4.37 30.74
N PRO A 90 12.84 5.08 30.89
CA PRO A 90 11.93 4.86 32.01
C PRO A 90 11.26 3.48 31.91
N PRO A 91 10.73 2.93 33.02
CA PRO A 91 9.98 1.68 32.98
C PRO A 91 8.78 1.80 32.01
N SER A 92 8.43 0.68 31.38
CA SER A 92 7.37 0.61 30.38
C SER A 92 6.32 -0.42 30.78
N TYR A 93 5.22 -0.49 30.02
CA TYR A 93 4.20 -1.52 30.23
C TYR A 93 4.80 -2.92 30.08
N TRP A 94 5.73 -3.11 29.13
CA TRP A 94 6.49 -4.35 28.98
C TRP A 94 7.32 -4.70 30.21
N THR A 95 8.04 -3.75 30.81
CA THR A 95 8.91 -4.06 31.95
C THR A 95 8.10 -4.50 33.16
N ILE A 96 6.97 -3.84 33.45
CA ILE A 96 6.07 -4.23 34.55
C ILE A 96 5.44 -5.60 34.30
N ASP A 97 4.96 -5.84 33.08
CA ASP A 97 4.21 -7.05 32.77
C ASP A 97 5.13 -8.28 32.67
N MET A 98 6.35 -8.14 32.13
CA MET A 98 7.19 -9.27 31.74
C MET A 98 8.54 -9.37 32.46
N VAL A 99 9.12 -8.25 32.90
CA VAL A 99 10.52 -8.20 33.37
C VAL A 99 10.61 -8.08 34.89
N ASP A 100 10.15 -6.96 35.44
CA ASP A 100 10.36 -6.60 36.83
C ASP A 100 9.41 -7.39 37.71
N ARG A 101 9.85 -8.45 38.41
CA ARG A 101 9.01 -9.25 39.32
C ARG A 101 9.03 -8.72 40.76
N VAL A 102 8.38 -7.57 41.00
CA VAL A 102 8.17 -7.03 42.35
C VAL A 102 7.14 -7.88 43.13
N PRO A 103 7.50 -8.47 44.28
CA PRO A 103 6.58 -9.24 45.11
C PRO A 103 5.45 -8.36 45.68
N GLY A 104 4.19 -8.77 45.50
CA GLY A 104 3.02 -8.09 46.08
C GLY A 104 2.26 -7.14 45.15
N GLU A 105 2.78 -6.83 43.96
CA GLU A 105 2.05 -6.06 42.94
C GLU A 105 1.22 -6.96 42.01
N HIS A 106 -0.07 -6.64 41.87
CA HIS A 106 -0.95 -7.33 40.95
C HIS A 106 -0.72 -6.89 39.50
N ARG A 107 -0.54 -7.85 38.60
CA ARG A 107 -0.30 -7.62 37.17
C ARG A 107 -1.44 -8.16 36.34
N TYR A 108 -1.63 -7.57 35.17
CA TYR A 108 -2.72 -7.94 34.28
C TYR A 108 -2.31 -8.03 32.80
N PRO A 109 -1.22 -8.75 32.44
CA PRO A 109 -0.77 -8.88 31.06
C PRO A 109 -1.85 -9.49 30.14
N GLY A 110 -2.76 -10.30 30.72
CA GLY A 110 -3.88 -10.90 29.99
C GLY A 110 -4.81 -9.87 29.34
N PHE A 111 -5.09 -8.74 29.99
CA PHE A 111 -5.96 -7.71 29.40
C PHE A 111 -5.30 -7.01 28.20
N MET A 112 -3.99 -6.80 28.27
CA MET A 112 -3.21 -6.27 27.14
C MET A 112 -3.14 -7.29 25.99
N ALA A 113 -2.92 -8.57 26.29
CA ALA A 113 -2.94 -9.63 25.28
C ALA A 113 -4.30 -9.73 24.56
N VAL A 114 -5.40 -9.65 25.31
CA VAL A 114 -6.77 -9.59 24.75
C VAL A 114 -6.94 -8.35 23.87
N HIS A 115 -6.44 -7.18 24.30
CA HIS A 115 -6.49 -5.96 23.50
C HIS A 115 -5.78 -6.14 22.16
N ILE A 116 -4.52 -6.58 22.19
CA ILE A 116 -3.68 -6.78 21.00
C ILE A 116 -4.34 -7.79 20.05
N PHE A 117 -4.80 -8.92 20.58
CA PHE A 117 -5.41 -9.98 19.77
C PHE A 117 -6.68 -9.50 19.07
N PHE A 118 -7.63 -8.94 19.81
CA PHE A 118 -8.92 -8.54 19.24
C PHE A 118 -8.80 -7.32 18.32
N MET A 119 -7.95 -6.34 18.64
CA MET A 119 -7.71 -5.22 17.74
C MET A 119 -7.00 -5.66 16.45
N SER A 120 -6.02 -6.57 16.55
CA SER A 120 -5.36 -7.13 15.35
C SER A 120 -6.33 -7.97 14.51
N ALA A 121 -7.17 -8.79 15.14
CA ALA A 121 -8.20 -9.58 14.45
C ALA A 121 -9.26 -8.68 13.79
N ALA A 122 -9.60 -7.53 14.39
CA ALA A 122 -10.49 -6.55 13.80
C ALA A 122 -9.89 -5.91 12.54
N PHE A 123 -8.70 -5.31 12.65
CA PHE A 123 -8.12 -4.49 11.58
C PHE A 123 -7.42 -5.29 10.47
N PHE A 124 -6.80 -6.43 10.79
CA PHE A 124 -6.12 -7.27 9.79
C PHE A 124 -6.96 -8.46 9.32
N GLY A 125 -8.00 -8.82 10.07
CA GLY A 125 -8.91 -9.93 9.77
C GLY A 125 -10.28 -9.46 9.25
N ALA A 126 -11.13 -9.00 10.17
CA ALA A 126 -12.53 -8.70 9.89
C ALA A 126 -12.70 -7.54 8.90
N LEU A 127 -11.88 -6.48 9.00
CA LEU A 127 -11.95 -5.32 8.12
C LEU A 127 -11.61 -5.70 6.66
N PRO A 128 -10.44 -6.28 6.31
CA PRO A 128 -10.16 -6.70 4.93
C PRO A 128 -11.18 -7.68 4.36
N LEU A 129 -11.68 -8.63 5.16
CA LEU A 129 -12.76 -9.53 4.74
C LEU A 129 -14.07 -8.78 4.46
N GLY A 130 -14.38 -7.76 5.27
CA GLY A 130 -15.51 -6.86 5.06
C GLY A 130 -15.43 -6.11 3.74
N ILE A 131 -14.25 -5.58 3.40
CA ILE A 131 -13.97 -4.90 2.12
C ILE A 131 -14.16 -5.88 0.95
N ILE A 132 -13.65 -7.11 1.08
CA ILE A 132 -13.80 -8.14 0.04
C ILE A 132 -15.27 -8.49 -0.18
N PHE A 133 -16.02 -8.79 0.89
CA PHE A 133 -17.43 -9.13 0.78
C PHE A 133 -18.27 -7.97 0.23
N ARG A 134 -17.91 -6.73 0.58
CA ARG A 134 -18.51 -5.53 -0.02
C ARG A 134 -18.29 -5.50 -1.52
N SER A 135 -17.05 -5.68 -1.98
CA SER A 135 -16.69 -5.61 -3.40
C SER A 135 -17.41 -6.62 -4.28
N VAL A 136 -17.83 -7.77 -3.71
CA VAL A 136 -18.56 -8.83 -4.43
C VAL A 136 -20.08 -8.78 -4.13
N LYS A 137 -20.57 -7.75 -3.40
CA LYS A 137 -21.95 -7.64 -2.91
C LYS A 137 -22.42 -8.93 -2.21
N HIS A 138 -21.55 -9.53 -1.40
CA HIS A 138 -21.83 -10.79 -0.72
C HIS A 138 -22.64 -10.54 0.56
N ALA A 139 -23.61 -11.41 0.85
CA ALA A 139 -24.53 -11.26 1.98
C ALA A 139 -23.82 -11.25 3.35
N TRP A 140 -22.61 -11.82 3.43
CA TRP A 140 -21.82 -11.86 4.67
C TRP A 140 -21.15 -10.53 5.03
N HIS A 141 -21.24 -9.51 4.18
CA HIS A 141 -20.66 -8.19 4.48
C HIS A 141 -21.19 -7.63 5.82
N GLY A 142 -22.50 -7.68 6.05
CA GLY A 142 -23.10 -7.23 7.32
C GLY A 142 -22.60 -8.01 8.53
N PHE A 143 -22.41 -9.32 8.39
CA PHE A 143 -21.85 -10.17 9.46
C PHE A 143 -20.40 -9.76 9.79
N THR A 144 -19.57 -9.50 8.77
CA THR A 144 -18.19 -9.05 8.99
C THR A 144 -18.09 -7.68 9.64
N VAL A 145 -19.02 -6.77 9.36
CA VAL A 145 -19.08 -5.45 10.02
C VAL A 145 -19.45 -5.59 11.50
N ILE A 146 -20.44 -6.44 11.81
CA ILE A 146 -20.80 -6.75 13.21
C ILE A 146 -19.61 -7.38 13.93
N LEU A 147 -18.92 -8.34 13.29
CA LEU A 147 -17.74 -9.00 13.85
C LEU A 147 -16.61 -8.00 14.12
N PHE A 148 -16.36 -7.06 13.19
CA PHE A 148 -15.39 -5.99 13.36
C PHE A 148 -15.67 -5.15 14.60
N TYR A 149 -16.91 -4.67 14.78
CA TYR A 149 -17.26 -3.88 15.96
C TYR A 149 -17.27 -4.69 17.25
N ALA A 150 -17.65 -5.97 17.21
CA ALA A 150 -17.57 -6.85 18.37
C ALA A 150 -16.12 -7.02 18.85
N PHE A 151 -15.19 -7.24 17.93
CA PHE A 151 -13.76 -7.30 18.25
C PHE A 151 -13.22 -5.97 18.76
N CYS A 152 -13.56 -4.85 18.13
CA CYS A 152 -13.19 -3.51 18.63
C CYS A 152 -13.73 -3.25 20.04
N ALA A 153 -14.98 -3.64 20.34
CA ALA A 153 -15.58 -3.45 21.66
C ALA A 153 -14.85 -4.28 22.74
N ILE A 154 -14.54 -5.54 22.46
CA ILE A 154 -13.79 -6.41 23.39
C ILE A 154 -12.38 -5.87 23.59
N GLY A 155 -11.68 -5.52 22.51
CA GLY A 155 -10.31 -5.00 22.58
C GLY A 155 -10.22 -3.66 23.30
N LEU A 156 -11.14 -2.73 23.06
CA LEU A 156 -11.21 -1.47 23.81
C LEU A 156 -11.58 -1.70 25.27
N GLY A 157 -12.56 -2.57 25.54
CA GLY A 157 -12.99 -2.90 26.90
C GLY A 157 -11.83 -3.44 27.74
N SER A 158 -11.04 -4.37 27.21
CA SER A 158 -9.88 -4.91 27.92
C SER A 158 -8.78 -3.86 28.14
N SER A 159 -8.52 -2.99 27.16
CA SER A 159 -7.57 -1.87 27.31
C SER A 159 -8.02 -0.84 28.35
N MET A 160 -9.32 -0.51 28.41
CA MET A 160 -9.87 0.39 29.41
C MET A 160 -9.74 -0.18 30.83
N ILE A 161 -9.97 -1.49 30.99
CA ILE A 161 -9.76 -2.17 32.27
C ILE A 161 -8.27 -2.16 32.63
N TYR A 162 -7.39 -2.52 31.69
CA TYR A 162 -5.95 -2.51 31.91
C TYR A 162 -5.46 -1.14 32.38
N ARG A 163 -5.79 -0.05 31.66
CA ARG A 163 -5.38 1.32 32.03
C ARG A 163 -5.93 1.81 33.37
N LYS A 164 -7.01 1.20 33.88
CA LYS A 164 -7.53 1.52 35.21
C LYS A 164 -6.79 0.77 36.32
N LEU A 165 -6.25 -0.40 36.00
CA LEU A 165 -5.56 -1.27 36.93
C LEU A 165 -4.04 -1.06 36.93
N THR A 166 -3.47 -0.50 35.86
CA THR A 166 -2.04 -0.21 35.73
C THR A 166 -1.77 1.30 35.77
N PRO A 167 -0.65 1.72 36.39
CA PRO A 167 -0.21 3.11 36.33
C PRO A 167 0.12 3.51 34.87
N ASP A 168 -0.03 4.80 34.55
CA ASP A 168 0.31 5.27 33.20
C ASP A 168 1.83 5.31 33.02
N MET A 169 2.34 4.40 32.19
CA MET A 169 3.77 4.27 31.93
C MET A 169 4.23 5.07 30.70
N TYR A 170 3.31 5.66 29.93
CA TYR A 170 3.63 6.39 28.72
C TYR A 170 2.83 7.70 28.67
N GLU A 171 3.31 8.68 29.42
CA GLU A 171 2.69 10.00 29.48
C GLU A 171 2.63 10.65 28.09
N GLY A 172 1.47 11.19 27.73
CA GLY A 172 1.28 11.85 26.44
C GLY A 172 1.14 10.92 25.23
N SER A 173 0.94 9.61 25.44
CA SER A 173 0.75 8.64 24.35
C SER A 173 -0.32 9.10 23.35
N LYS A 174 0.04 9.07 22.06
CA LYS A 174 -0.87 9.37 20.95
C LYS A 174 -1.66 8.16 20.46
N HIS A 175 -1.29 6.95 20.89
CA HIS A 175 -1.93 5.72 20.47
C HIS A 175 -3.45 5.74 20.75
N GLY A 176 -3.86 6.00 21.99
CA GLY A 176 -5.29 6.04 22.37
C GLY A 176 -6.09 7.08 21.56
N PRO A 177 -5.72 8.37 21.58
CA PRO A 177 -6.42 9.41 20.81
C PRO A 177 -6.48 9.13 19.30
N GLN A 178 -5.39 8.64 18.70
CA GLN A 178 -5.37 8.27 17.28
C GLN A 178 -6.28 7.05 17.00
N GLY A 179 -6.28 6.06 17.88
CA GLY A 179 -7.16 4.89 17.77
C GLY A 179 -8.65 5.29 17.78
N TYR A 180 -9.06 6.17 18.69
CA TYR A 180 -10.43 6.70 18.71
C TYR A 180 -10.79 7.47 17.43
N PHE A 181 -9.85 8.25 16.89
CA PHE A 181 -10.07 8.94 15.62
C PHE A 181 -10.31 7.97 14.46
N TRP A 182 -9.49 6.92 14.32
CA TRP A 182 -9.69 5.93 13.26
C TRP A 182 -10.97 5.11 13.43
N LEU A 183 -11.34 4.78 14.66
CA LEU A 183 -12.62 4.13 14.95
C LEU A 183 -13.81 5.05 14.66
N PHE A 184 -13.68 6.36 14.90
CA PHE A 184 -14.69 7.33 14.50
C PHE A 184 -14.83 7.38 12.97
N VAL A 185 -13.72 7.40 12.22
CA VAL A 185 -13.75 7.33 10.75
C VAL A 185 -14.43 6.03 10.28
N ALA A 186 -14.09 4.88 10.87
CA ALA A 186 -14.73 3.60 10.56
C ALA A 186 -16.24 3.62 10.88
N LEU A 187 -16.63 4.24 12.00
CA LEU A 187 -18.02 4.43 12.39
C LEU A 187 -18.76 5.30 11.38
N VAL A 188 -18.17 6.42 10.95
CA VAL A 188 -18.76 7.28 9.90
C VAL A 188 -19.02 6.44 8.66
N ILE A 189 -18.02 5.72 8.14
CA ILE A 189 -18.19 4.86 6.95
C ILE A 189 -19.31 3.82 7.15
N SER A 190 -19.36 3.18 8.32
CA SER A 190 -20.38 2.16 8.61
C SER A 190 -21.79 2.76 8.75
N THR A 191 -21.91 3.96 9.34
CA THR A 191 -23.19 4.68 9.41
C THR A 191 -23.64 5.11 8.02
N LEU A 192 -22.69 5.46 7.15
CA LEU A 192 -22.96 5.81 5.78
C LEU A 192 -23.55 4.61 5.01
N ASP A 193 -22.99 3.41 5.21
CA ASP A 193 -23.51 2.15 4.64
C ASP A 193 -24.88 1.77 5.22
N ALA A 194 -25.06 1.90 6.54
CA ALA A 194 -26.33 1.61 7.22
C ALA A 194 -27.46 2.54 6.76
N LEU A 195 -27.17 3.83 6.54
CA LEU A 195 -28.14 4.78 6.00
C LEU A 195 -28.55 4.43 4.57
N ALA A 196 -27.59 4.02 3.72
CA ALA A 196 -27.90 3.55 2.38
C ALA A 196 -28.81 2.31 2.40
N MET A 197 -28.58 1.38 3.32
CA MET A 197 -29.44 0.21 3.53
C MET A 197 -30.85 0.61 4.02
N PHE A 198 -30.94 1.56 4.95
CA PHE A 198 -32.22 2.05 5.47
C PHE A 198 -33.06 2.75 4.40
N VAL A 199 -32.43 3.55 3.53
CA VAL A 199 -33.13 4.20 2.40
C VAL A 199 -33.68 3.15 1.42
N ARG A 200 -32.91 2.09 1.12
CA ARG A 200 -33.40 0.97 0.29
C ARG A 200 -34.58 0.26 0.95
N LEU A 201 -34.51 0.02 2.26
CA LEU A 201 -35.61 -0.56 3.02
C LEU A 201 -36.86 0.32 2.97
N PHE A 202 -36.72 1.63 3.18
CA PHE A 202 -37.84 2.56 3.15
C PHE A 202 -38.51 2.61 1.77
N ASN A 203 -37.70 2.65 0.69
CA ASN A 203 -38.21 2.62 -0.68
C ASN A 203 -38.92 1.30 -1.00
N TYR A 204 -38.38 0.17 -0.55
CA TYR A 204 -39.02 -1.13 -0.68
C TYR A 204 -40.37 -1.17 0.06
N VAL A 205 -40.42 -0.73 1.32
CA VAL A 205 -41.67 -0.65 2.10
C VAL A 205 -42.69 0.30 1.45
N LYS A 206 -42.24 1.41 0.88
CA LYS A 206 -43.09 2.35 0.14
C LYS A 206 -43.66 1.71 -1.14
N ALA A 207 -42.86 0.96 -1.89
CA ALA A 207 -43.30 0.22 -3.08
C ALA A 207 -44.35 -0.86 -2.73
N LEU A 208 -44.17 -1.54 -1.60
CA LEU A 208 -45.20 -2.45 -1.06
C LEU A 208 -46.49 -1.72 -0.70
N ARG A 209 -46.39 -0.56 -0.03
CA ARG A 209 -47.55 0.22 0.38
C ARG A 209 -48.33 0.78 -0.81
N ASN A 210 -47.63 1.12 -1.90
CA ASN A 210 -48.22 1.61 -3.14
C ASN A 210 -48.82 0.48 -4.02
N GLY A 211 -48.63 -0.79 -3.64
CA GLY A 211 -49.17 -1.94 -4.37
C GLY A 211 -48.41 -2.30 -5.66
N GLU A 212 -47.23 -1.73 -5.88
CA GLU A 212 -46.38 -1.99 -7.05
C GLU A 212 -45.67 -3.35 -6.96
N GLU A 213 -45.40 -3.84 -5.74
CA GLU A 213 -44.79 -5.15 -5.49
C GLU A 213 -45.50 -5.96 -4.40
N ARG A 214 -45.50 -7.29 -4.52
CA ARG A 214 -45.96 -8.21 -3.47
C ARG A 214 -44.78 -8.61 -2.58
N PHE A 215 -44.98 -8.57 -1.26
CA PHE A 215 -43.96 -8.98 -0.28
C PHE A 215 -43.43 -10.38 -0.61
N THR A 216 -42.14 -10.45 -0.94
CA THR A 216 -41.44 -11.71 -1.18
C THR A 216 -40.12 -11.64 -0.43
N PHE A 217 -39.87 -12.56 0.51
CA PHE A 217 -38.65 -12.58 1.32
C PHE A 217 -37.37 -12.54 0.46
N LYS A 218 -37.38 -13.25 -0.68
CA LYS A 218 -36.28 -13.24 -1.65
C LYS A 218 -36.12 -11.89 -2.36
N GLY A 219 -37.23 -11.20 -2.62
CA GLY A 219 -37.26 -9.86 -3.21
C GLY A 219 -36.72 -8.81 -2.24
N SER A 220 -37.21 -8.81 -0.99
CA SER A 220 -36.70 -7.93 0.06
C SER A 220 -35.22 -8.16 0.36
N TRP A 221 -34.79 -9.42 0.38
CA TRP A 221 -33.39 -9.77 0.60
C TRP A 221 -32.49 -9.30 -0.56
N ASN A 222 -32.91 -9.54 -1.81
CA ASN A 222 -32.15 -9.12 -2.98
C ASN A 222 -32.10 -7.60 -3.16
N ASP A 223 -33.18 -6.89 -2.84
CA ASP A 223 -33.29 -5.45 -3.09
C ASP A 223 -32.73 -4.62 -1.93
N VAL A 224 -33.08 -4.95 -0.67
CA VAL A 224 -32.66 -4.18 0.50
C VAL A 224 -31.24 -4.50 0.93
N ILE A 225 -30.89 -5.79 1.03
CA ILE A 225 -29.61 -6.22 1.62
C ILE A 225 -28.53 -6.37 0.54
N LEU A 226 -28.84 -7.02 -0.59
CA LEU A 226 -27.89 -7.18 -1.70
C LEU A 226 -27.84 -5.98 -2.66
N GLY A 227 -28.86 -5.12 -2.68
CA GLY A 227 -28.92 -3.97 -3.59
C GLY A 227 -28.97 -4.35 -5.07
N ARG A 228 -29.48 -5.54 -5.42
CA ARG A 228 -29.53 -6.04 -6.80
C ARG A 228 -30.77 -5.60 -7.59
N GLY A 229 -31.76 -4.97 -6.96
CA GLY A 229 -33.10 -4.76 -7.52
C GLY A 229 -33.44 -3.34 -7.98
N SER A 230 -32.52 -2.36 -7.91
CA SER A 230 -32.85 -0.96 -8.17
C SER A 230 -33.18 -0.66 -9.65
N ARG A 231 -34.45 -0.82 -10.05
CA ARG A 231 -34.99 -0.43 -11.36
C ARG A 231 -35.43 1.04 -11.45
N ILE A 232 -35.34 1.82 -10.39
CA ILE A 232 -35.75 3.23 -10.39
C ILE A 232 -34.61 4.10 -9.85
N SER A 233 -33.86 4.71 -10.78
CA SER A 233 -32.89 5.77 -10.50
C SER A 233 -33.59 7.10 -10.26
N ILE A 234 -34.45 7.18 -9.23
CA ILE A 234 -34.98 8.47 -8.75
C ILE A 234 -34.91 8.51 -7.21
N GLY A 235 -33.80 9.07 -6.70
CA GLY A 235 -33.61 9.58 -5.34
C GLY A 235 -32.66 8.78 -4.41
N PRO A 236 -32.02 9.41 -3.40
CA PRO A 236 -31.30 10.69 -3.38
C PRO A 236 -29.84 10.52 -3.87
N GLU A 237 -29.08 11.60 -4.07
CA GLU A 237 -27.68 11.59 -4.56
C GLU A 237 -26.71 10.68 -3.78
N TYR A 238 -27.11 10.29 -2.57
CA TYR A 238 -26.32 9.58 -1.58
C TYR A 238 -26.22 8.05 -1.80
N THR A 239 -27.30 7.37 -2.22
CA THR A 239 -27.35 5.89 -2.33
C THR A 239 -26.36 5.33 -3.34
N ASN A 240 -25.99 6.15 -4.31
CA ASN A 240 -25.04 5.81 -5.32
C ASN A 240 -23.58 6.05 -4.89
N LEU A 241 -23.29 6.89 -3.88
CA LEU A 241 -21.92 7.17 -3.43
C LEU A 241 -21.19 5.95 -2.84
N VAL A 242 -21.99 4.95 -2.47
CA VAL A 242 -21.60 3.79 -1.67
C VAL A 242 -21.31 2.54 -2.53
N GLU A 243 -21.60 2.59 -3.84
CA GLU A 243 -21.28 1.52 -4.80
C GLU A 243 -19.78 1.46 -5.12
N ASP A 244 -19.23 0.25 -5.21
CA ASP A 244 -17.81 0.03 -5.47
C ASP A 244 -17.44 0.51 -6.89
N PRO A 245 -16.43 1.41 -7.04
CA PRO A 245 -15.98 1.88 -8.36
C PRO A 245 -15.55 0.75 -9.32
N GLU A 246 -15.06 -0.39 -8.81
CA GLU A 246 -14.66 -1.55 -9.64
C GLU A 246 -15.85 -2.12 -10.44
N GLU A 247 -17.07 -2.05 -9.91
CA GLU A 247 -18.26 -2.61 -10.56
C GLU A 247 -18.85 -1.69 -11.63
N LEU A 248 -18.73 -0.37 -11.44
CA LEU A 248 -19.19 0.60 -12.43
C LEU A 248 -18.34 0.55 -13.69
N ASP A 249 -17.02 0.49 -13.54
CA ASP A 249 -16.11 0.32 -14.68
C ASP A 249 -16.41 -1.01 -15.40
N MET A 250 -16.71 -2.09 -14.67
CA MET A 250 -17.18 -3.35 -15.29
C MET A 250 -18.54 -3.23 -15.99
N THR A 251 -19.51 -2.50 -15.43
CA THR A 251 -20.82 -2.28 -16.08
C THR A 251 -20.74 -1.30 -17.26
N GLU A 252 -19.83 -0.33 -17.21
CA GLU A 252 -19.54 0.60 -18.31
C GLU A 252 -18.82 -0.13 -19.44
N LEU A 253 -17.88 -1.03 -19.12
CA LEU A 253 -17.26 -1.95 -20.08
C LEU A 253 -18.29 -2.92 -20.67
N LYS A 254 -19.15 -3.54 -19.84
CA LYS A 254 -20.20 -4.45 -20.31
C LYS A 254 -21.25 -3.72 -21.16
N GLY A 255 -21.60 -2.48 -20.81
CA GLY A 255 -22.49 -1.65 -21.62
C GLY A 255 -21.87 -1.33 -22.98
N LYS A 256 -20.54 -1.14 -23.03
CA LYS A 256 -19.79 -0.91 -24.26
C LYS A 256 -19.67 -2.17 -25.13
N ASP A 257 -19.52 -3.35 -24.54
CA ASP A 257 -19.47 -4.62 -25.27
C ASP A 257 -20.86 -5.04 -25.79
N VAL A 258 -21.93 -4.76 -25.03
CA VAL A 258 -23.32 -5.07 -25.44
C VAL A 258 -23.82 -4.14 -26.55
N ASP A 259 -23.29 -2.92 -26.65
CA ASP A 259 -23.57 -2.01 -27.77
C ASP A 259 -22.81 -2.41 -29.06
N ASP A 260 -21.84 -3.34 -28.99
CA ASP A 260 -21.08 -3.88 -30.15
C ASP A 260 -21.57 -5.28 -30.59
N GLU A 261 -22.39 -5.97 -29.80
CA GLU A 261 -23.04 -7.24 -30.20
C GLU A 261 -24.44 -7.00 -30.77
N SER A 262 -24.51 -6.50 -32.01
CA SER A 262 -25.72 -6.70 -32.82
C SER A 262 -25.37 -6.99 -34.29
N ASN A 263 -25.75 -8.21 -34.71
CA ASN A 263 -25.94 -8.69 -36.09
C ASN A 263 -24.71 -9.19 -36.89
N ASP A 264 -24.08 -10.28 -36.43
CA ASP A 264 -23.23 -11.13 -37.28
C ASP A 264 -23.96 -12.43 -37.68
N HIS A 265 -24.84 -12.32 -38.68
CA HIS A 265 -25.30 -13.44 -39.50
C HIS A 265 -25.63 -12.90 -40.91
N ASP A 266 -24.69 -13.04 -41.86
CA ASP A 266 -24.88 -13.26 -43.33
C ASP A 266 -23.75 -12.77 -44.26
N GLU A 267 -22.61 -12.25 -43.78
CA GLU A 267 -21.56 -11.70 -44.68
C GLU A 267 -20.47 -12.69 -45.15
N SER A 268 -20.77 -13.98 -45.25
CA SER A 268 -19.80 -14.98 -45.78
C SER A 268 -20.00 -15.34 -47.26
N GLU A 269 -21.14 -14.99 -47.86
CA GLU A 269 -21.51 -15.51 -49.20
C GLU A 269 -21.37 -14.48 -50.35
N GLN A 270 -21.15 -13.19 -50.07
CA GLN A 270 -21.11 -12.14 -51.11
C GLN A 270 -19.71 -11.79 -51.64
N TRP A 271 -18.63 -12.19 -50.95
CA TRP A 271 -17.26 -11.90 -51.40
C TRP A 271 -16.77 -12.80 -52.56
N ALA A 272 -17.45 -13.92 -52.83
CA ALA A 272 -17.02 -14.89 -53.85
C ALA A 272 -17.43 -14.53 -55.30
N ASN A 273 -18.30 -13.54 -55.52
CA ASN A 273 -18.93 -13.33 -56.83
C ASN A 273 -18.41 -12.13 -57.64
N ASP A 274 -17.51 -11.29 -57.11
CA ASP A 274 -17.14 -10.02 -57.79
C ASP A 274 -15.77 -10.02 -58.48
N ILE A 275 -15.13 -11.18 -58.69
CA ILE A 275 -13.86 -11.27 -59.44
C ILE A 275 -14.10 -11.71 -60.88
N HIS A 276 -14.95 -11.00 -61.62
CA HIS A 276 -14.88 -10.98 -63.09
C HIS A 276 -15.60 -9.72 -63.57
N HIS A 277 -14.87 -8.69 -64.00
CA HIS A 277 -15.08 -8.02 -65.29
C HIS A 277 -14.25 -6.73 -65.44
N HIS A 278 -13.68 -6.60 -66.64
CA HIS A 278 -13.28 -5.40 -67.37
C HIS A 278 -11.80 -4.98 -67.45
N ARG A 279 -11.51 -4.50 -68.66
CA ARG A 279 -10.30 -4.59 -69.49
C ARG A 279 -10.17 -3.23 -70.17
N ARG A 280 -8.96 -2.64 -70.12
CA ARG A 280 -8.23 -1.82 -71.13
C ARG A 280 -8.96 -0.64 -71.84
N ALA A 281 -8.41 0.59 -71.72
CA ALA A 281 -8.26 1.59 -72.80
C ALA A 281 -7.38 2.80 -72.38
N GLU A 282 -6.76 3.47 -73.36
CA GLU A 282 -5.59 4.36 -73.31
C GLU A 282 -5.89 5.88 -73.45
N SER A 283 -4.87 6.72 -73.18
CA SER A 283 -4.38 7.91 -73.98
C SER A 283 -4.23 9.31 -73.31
N TYR A 284 -2.96 9.70 -73.05
CA TYR A 284 -2.20 10.97 -73.31
C TYR A 284 -2.66 12.36 -72.72
N PRO A 285 -1.75 13.39 -72.61
CA PRO A 285 -1.49 14.20 -71.39
C PRO A 285 -1.47 15.74 -71.61
N GLN A 286 -1.39 16.56 -70.55
CA GLN A 286 -0.93 17.96 -70.69
C GLN A 286 -0.45 18.65 -69.41
N SER A 287 0.47 19.59 -69.64
CA SER A 287 1.45 20.25 -68.77
C SER A 287 0.97 21.26 -67.70
N ALA A 288 1.81 21.36 -66.67
CA ALA A 288 2.45 22.54 -66.05
C ALA A 288 1.70 23.87 -65.78
N ALA A 289 1.86 24.28 -64.50
CA ALA A 289 2.31 25.60 -64.01
C ALA A 289 1.31 26.51 -63.27
N SER A 290 1.86 27.02 -62.15
CA SER A 290 1.65 28.31 -61.46
C SER A 290 0.46 28.53 -60.52
N ASP A 291 0.85 28.73 -59.26
CA ASP A 291 0.54 29.84 -58.37
C ASP A 291 -0.89 30.16 -57.94
N GLY A 292 -1.07 30.16 -56.60
CA GLY A 292 -1.45 31.40 -55.92
C GLY A 292 -2.92 31.61 -55.60
N THR A 293 -3.34 31.03 -54.46
CA THR A 293 -4.31 31.58 -53.50
C THR A 293 -5.75 31.87 -53.97
N LEU A 294 -6.71 31.06 -53.50
CA LEU A 294 -7.86 31.48 -52.65
C LEU A 294 -8.93 30.38 -52.53
N LEU A 295 -9.53 30.33 -51.35
CA LEU A 295 -10.66 29.54 -50.86
C LEU A 295 -11.69 29.03 -51.90
N ASN A 296 -11.88 27.70 -52.00
CA ASN A 296 -13.19 27.06 -51.79
C ASN A 296 -13.11 25.52 -51.75
N GLY A 297 -14.08 24.90 -51.08
CA GLY A 297 -14.05 23.50 -50.67
C GLY A 297 -14.56 22.44 -51.66
N ARG A 298 -14.48 21.21 -51.14
CA ARG A 298 -15.05 19.90 -51.56
C ARG A 298 -14.35 19.18 -52.71
N SER A 299 -13.58 18.14 -52.37
CA SER A 299 -13.78 16.71 -52.74
C SER A 299 -12.57 15.87 -52.27
N PRO A 300 -12.61 14.53 -52.17
CA PRO A 300 -13.49 13.67 -51.38
C PRO A 300 -12.69 12.93 -50.28
N ARG A 301 -13.24 12.85 -49.06
CA ARG A 301 -12.71 12.04 -47.95
C ARG A 301 -13.62 10.84 -47.72
N HIS A 302 -13.08 9.61 -47.76
CA HIS A 302 -13.30 8.49 -46.82
C HIS A 302 -12.58 7.22 -47.36
N SER A 303 -12.00 6.29 -46.58
CA SER A 303 -12.56 5.67 -45.37
C SER A 303 -11.56 4.85 -44.51
N SER A 304 -11.43 5.22 -43.24
CA SER A 304 -11.34 4.29 -42.08
C SER A 304 -11.48 4.98 -40.71
N ASP A 305 -11.94 6.23 -40.66
CA ASP A 305 -12.47 6.89 -39.46
C ASP A 305 -13.89 7.38 -39.78
N ILE A 306 -14.93 6.58 -39.55
CA ILE A 306 -16.33 6.98 -39.22
C ILE A 306 -17.11 5.67 -39.11
N LEU A 307 -17.34 5.21 -37.87
CA LEU A 307 -18.67 4.76 -37.48
C LEU A 307 -19.38 5.99 -36.86
N PRO A 308 -20.67 6.21 -37.11
CA PRO A 308 -21.24 7.56 -37.15
C PRO A 308 -21.71 8.08 -35.79
N ASP A 309 -21.18 9.26 -35.42
CA ASP A 309 -21.77 10.20 -34.46
C ASP A 309 -23.10 10.85 -34.96
N HIS A 310 -23.77 10.27 -35.96
CA HIS A 310 -24.95 10.87 -36.62
C HIS A 310 -26.25 10.05 -36.61
N VAL A 311 -26.32 8.90 -35.90
CA VAL A 311 -27.63 8.28 -35.58
C VAL A 311 -28.18 8.76 -34.21
N ALA A 312 -27.39 9.51 -33.43
CA ALA A 312 -27.83 10.08 -32.15
C ALA A 312 -28.80 11.28 -32.26
N SER A 313 -29.33 11.61 -33.45
CA SER A 313 -30.23 12.77 -33.64
C SER A 313 -31.68 12.42 -34.00
N ARG A 314 -32.09 11.14 -33.97
CA ARG A 314 -33.48 10.75 -34.31
C ARG A 314 -34.30 10.04 -33.23
N PHE A 315 -33.79 9.92 -32.01
CA PHE A 315 -34.58 9.56 -30.83
C PHE A 315 -34.29 10.54 -29.67
N PRO A 316 -35.23 11.42 -29.30
CA PRO A 316 -35.00 12.43 -28.26
C PRO A 316 -35.18 11.89 -26.83
N TRP A 317 -34.88 10.62 -26.54
CA TRP A 317 -35.00 10.04 -25.21
C TRP A 317 -33.85 9.07 -24.93
N GLY A 318 -32.80 9.58 -24.29
CA GLY A 318 -31.62 8.80 -23.93
C GLY A 318 -30.46 9.70 -23.50
N GLY A 319 -30.74 10.69 -22.64
CA GLY A 319 -29.69 11.53 -22.08
C GLY A 319 -28.69 10.65 -21.32
N LYS A 320 -27.44 10.59 -21.80
CA LYS A 320 -26.30 10.14 -21.00
C LYS A 320 -26.27 11.05 -19.78
N ALA A 321 -26.84 10.60 -18.66
CA ALA A 321 -26.81 11.31 -17.40
C ALA A 321 -25.33 11.40 -17.01
N LYS A 322 -24.68 12.54 -17.31
CA LYS A 322 -23.36 12.86 -16.80
C LYS A 322 -23.45 12.70 -15.29
N THR A 323 -22.86 11.64 -14.75
CA THR A 323 -22.77 11.50 -13.30
C THR A 323 -22.04 12.75 -12.81
N PRO A 324 -22.62 13.52 -11.87
CA PRO A 324 -22.02 14.78 -11.46
C PRO A 324 -20.62 14.49 -10.92
N LEU A 325 -19.63 15.34 -11.25
CA LEU A 325 -18.23 15.16 -10.83
C LEU A 325 -18.11 14.93 -9.31
N LEU A 326 -18.98 15.57 -8.52
CA LEU A 326 -19.12 15.40 -7.09
C LEU A 326 -19.42 13.94 -6.67
N LYS A 327 -20.22 13.22 -7.46
CA LYS A 327 -20.57 11.81 -7.23
C LYS A 327 -19.39 10.89 -7.50
N LYS A 328 -18.60 11.17 -8.54
CA LYS A 328 -17.37 10.43 -8.84
C LYS A 328 -16.31 10.68 -7.75
N ILE A 329 -16.18 11.93 -7.30
CA ILE A 329 -15.28 12.30 -6.20
C ILE A 329 -15.71 11.65 -4.89
N GLY A 330 -16.99 11.72 -4.51
CA GLY A 330 -17.48 11.13 -3.26
C GLY A 330 -17.32 9.60 -3.21
N ARG A 331 -17.54 8.90 -4.33
CA ARG A 331 -17.26 7.45 -4.47
C ARG A 331 -15.79 7.13 -4.30
N GLY A 332 -14.94 7.88 -5.00
CA GLY A 332 -13.48 7.75 -4.88
C GLY A 332 -13.03 7.96 -3.44
N MET A 333 -13.50 9.04 -2.80
CA MET A 333 -13.20 9.33 -1.39
C MET A 333 -13.65 8.20 -0.47
N PHE A 334 -14.85 7.67 -0.65
CA PHE A 334 -15.35 6.55 0.15
C PHE A 334 -14.44 5.32 0.01
N ALA A 335 -14.19 4.89 -1.22
CA ALA A 335 -13.40 3.70 -1.53
C ALA A 335 -11.92 3.86 -1.13
N THR A 336 -11.39 5.07 -1.19
CA THR A 336 -10.05 5.39 -0.68
C THR A 336 -10.02 5.37 0.84
N THR A 337 -11.02 5.93 1.53
CA THR A 337 -11.05 5.97 3.00
C THR A 337 -11.10 4.57 3.60
N GLU A 338 -11.88 3.65 3.01
CA GLU A 338 -11.95 2.25 3.45
C GLU A 338 -10.59 1.54 3.32
N ARG A 339 -9.86 1.77 2.22
CA ARG A 339 -8.50 1.23 2.03
C ARG A 339 -7.48 1.89 2.97
N VAL A 340 -7.63 3.18 3.27
CA VAL A 340 -6.80 3.91 4.25
C VAL A 340 -6.93 3.32 5.65
N LEU A 341 -8.11 2.79 6.04
CA LEU A 341 -8.29 2.16 7.35
C LEU A 341 -7.42 0.91 7.55
N VAL A 342 -7.09 0.17 6.48
CA VAL A 342 -6.16 -0.97 6.55
C VAL A 342 -4.75 -0.49 6.94
N PHE A 343 -4.28 0.60 6.32
CA PHE A 343 -3.00 1.22 6.68
C PHE A 343 -3.04 1.88 8.06
N ALA A 344 -4.17 2.48 8.44
CA ALA A 344 -4.37 3.01 9.78
C ALA A 344 -4.27 1.91 10.85
N GLY A 345 -4.75 0.70 10.56
CA GLY A 345 -4.55 -0.47 11.41
C GLY A 345 -3.07 -0.79 11.64
N LEU A 346 -2.23 -0.74 10.60
CA LEU A 346 -0.78 -0.89 10.73
C LEU A 346 -0.16 0.23 11.56
N VAL A 347 -0.53 1.48 11.33
CA VAL A 347 -0.06 2.63 12.14
C VAL A 347 -0.45 2.44 13.61
N GLN A 348 -1.67 2.00 13.90
CA GLN A 348 -2.12 1.72 15.26
C GLN A 348 -1.38 0.54 15.89
N PHE A 349 -1.10 -0.51 15.14
CA PHE A 349 -0.29 -1.62 15.61
C PHE A 349 1.13 -1.19 15.97
N ILE A 350 1.81 -0.45 15.08
CA ILE A 350 3.18 0.05 15.31
C ILE A 350 3.21 1.02 16.51
N THR A 351 2.30 1.99 16.57
CA THR A 351 2.23 2.93 17.71
C THR A 351 1.84 2.25 19.02
N GLY A 352 1.06 1.16 18.95
CA GLY A 352 0.75 0.30 20.09
C GLY A 352 1.99 -0.44 20.61
N VAL A 353 2.79 -1.02 19.71
CA VAL A 353 4.09 -1.64 20.06
C VAL A 353 4.99 -0.61 20.73
N VAL A 354 5.16 0.58 20.15
CA VAL A 354 5.96 1.67 20.74
C VAL A 354 5.46 2.07 22.14
N THR A 355 4.14 2.20 22.31
CA THR A 355 3.56 2.56 23.61
C THR A 355 3.79 1.46 24.64
N TYR A 356 3.63 0.19 24.25
CA TYR A 356 3.76 -0.96 25.14
C TYR A 356 5.22 -1.22 25.54
N THR A 357 6.16 -1.17 24.59
CA THR A 357 7.59 -1.34 24.87
C THR A 357 8.20 -0.11 25.56
N GLY A 358 7.56 1.06 25.41
CA GLY A 358 8.02 2.31 26.00
C GLY A 358 9.04 3.07 25.16
N GLY A 359 9.25 2.68 23.90
CA GLY A 359 10.22 3.32 23.00
C GLY A 359 9.79 4.68 22.46
N CYS A 360 10.67 5.27 21.67
CA CYS A 360 10.52 6.49 20.90
C CYS A 360 10.19 7.71 21.78
N ARG A 361 10.92 7.86 22.88
CA ARG A 361 10.79 9.01 23.80
C ARG A 361 11.90 10.04 23.57
N GLU A 362 11.57 11.30 23.86
CA GLU A 362 12.54 12.40 23.88
C GLU A 362 13.42 12.47 22.62
N ASN A 363 14.74 12.32 22.77
CA ASN A 363 15.70 12.43 21.68
C ASN A 363 15.55 11.31 20.63
N TYR A 364 15.03 10.14 21.02
CA TYR A 364 14.83 9.00 20.11
C TYR A 364 13.70 9.19 19.10
N ILE A 365 12.81 10.18 19.28
CA ILE A 365 11.60 10.36 18.46
C ILE A 365 11.94 10.45 16.96
N ASN A 366 12.91 11.28 16.58
CA ASN A 366 13.22 11.51 15.16
C ASN A 366 13.84 10.28 14.50
N GLY A 367 14.79 9.63 15.19
CA GLY A 367 15.42 8.40 14.72
C GLY A 367 14.43 7.25 14.59
N CYS A 368 13.57 7.08 15.60
CA CYS A 368 12.51 6.07 15.60
C CYS A 368 11.48 6.32 14.48
N LEU A 369 10.97 7.55 14.33
CA LEU A 369 10.02 7.88 13.27
C LEU A 369 10.61 7.62 11.88
N ALA A 370 11.89 7.94 11.66
CA ALA A 370 12.55 7.66 10.39
C ALA A 370 12.55 6.16 10.06
N HIS A 371 12.87 5.28 11.02
CA HIS A 371 12.88 3.84 10.81
C HIS A 371 11.49 3.25 10.65
N LEU A 372 10.55 3.62 11.53
CA LEU A 372 9.19 3.08 11.52
C LEU A 372 8.39 3.53 10.29
N ILE A 373 8.48 4.80 9.90
CA ILE A 373 7.76 5.30 8.73
C ILE A 373 8.39 4.75 7.44
N LYS A 374 9.72 4.83 7.28
CA LYS A 374 10.40 4.37 6.06
C LYS A 374 10.27 2.86 5.89
N GLY A 375 10.54 2.10 6.95
CA GLY A 375 10.37 0.65 6.97
C GLY A 375 8.91 0.25 6.74
N GLY A 376 7.96 0.94 7.35
CA GLY A 376 6.52 0.73 7.15
C GLY A 376 6.07 0.99 5.70
N ILE A 377 6.62 2.00 5.03
CA ILE A 377 6.36 2.26 3.61
C ILE A 377 6.85 1.10 2.75
N PHE A 378 8.08 0.62 2.94
CA PHE A 378 8.61 -0.52 2.18
C PHE A 378 7.85 -1.81 2.46
N TRP A 379 7.47 -2.06 3.72
CA TRP A 379 6.61 -3.18 4.11
C TRP A 379 5.27 -3.15 3.35
N CYS A 380 4.58 -2.02 3.39
CA CYS A 380 3.30 -1.82 2.71
C CYS A 380 3.42 -1.93 1.20
N TYR A 381 4.43 -1.30 0.62
CA TYR A 381 4.68 -1.32 -0.82
C TYR A 381 5.01 -2.73 -1.29
N GLY A 382 5.82 -3.49 -0.55
CA GLY A 382 6.13 -4.89 -0.86
C GLY A 382 4.88 -5.78 -0.82
N LEU A 383 4.00 -5.62 0.17
CA LEU A 383 2.74 -6.37 0.23
C LEU A 383 1.78 -5.98 -0.91
N ALA A 384 1.74 -4.70 -1.28
CA ALA A 384 0.98 -4.23 -2.43
C ALA A 384 1.54 -4.78 -3.75
N SER A 385 2.86 -4.85 -3.90
CA SER A 385 3.53 -5.45 -5.06
C SER A 385 3.27 -6.96 -5.15
N PHE A 386 3.29 -7.66 -4.01
CA PHE A 386 2.88 -9.07 -3.96
C PHE A 386 1.40 -9.23 -4.32
N GLY A 387 0.52 -8.34 -3.86
CA GLY A 387 -0.88 -8.30 -4.28
C GLY A 387 -1.05 -8.12 -5.80
N ARG A 388 -0.27 -7.21 -6.41
CA ARG A 388 -0.23 -7.03 -7.88
C ARG A 388 0.22 -8.30 -8.59
N TYR A 389 1.26 -8.97 -8.07
CA TYR A 389 1.69 -10.27 -8.58
C TYR A 389 0.56 -11.32 -8.56
N LEU A 390 -0.25 -11.37 -7.49
CA LEU A 390 -1.38 -12.30 -7.39
C LEU A 390 -2.53 -12.00 -8.36
N GLY A 391 -2.63 -10.75 -8.83
CA GLY A 391 -3.65 -10.28 -9.77
C GLY A 391 -4.48 -9.10 -9.28
N ALA A 392 -4.14 -8.50 -8.14
CA ALA A 392 -4.82 -7.29 -7.68
C ALA A 392 -4.60 -6.14 -8.69
N PHE A 393 -5.64 -5.34 -8.92
CA PHE A 393 -5.61 -4.20 -9.87
C PHE A 393 -5.36 -4.59 -11.34
N SER A 394 -5.68 -5.82 -11.74
CA SER A 394 -5.62 -6.26 -13.14
C SER A 394 -6.52 -5.43 -14.06
N GLU A 395 -7.64 -4.92 -13.54
CA GLU A 395 -8.58 -4.04 -14.24
C GLU A 395 -7.93 -2.71 -14.69
N LEU A 396 -6.92 -2.24 -13.96
CA LEU A 396 -6.14 -1.04 -14.27
C LEU A 396 -4.88 -1.35 -15.11
N GLY A 397 -4.59 -2.63 -15.38
CA GLY A 397 -3.33 -3.06 -16.00
C GLY A 397 -2.13 -3.06 -15.05
N TRP A 398 -2.35 -3.01 -13.74
CA TRP A 398 -1.27 -2.91 -12.74
C TRP A 398 -0.72 -4.28 -12.30
N ALA A 399 -1.40 -5.38 -12.68
CA ALA A 399 -1.00 -6.75 -12.39
C ALA A 399 -0.07 -7.34 -13.47
N TRP A 400 0.82 -6.51 -14.02
CA TRP A 400 1.75 -6.87 -15.09
C TRP A 400 1.07 -7.39 -16.37
N ASN A 401 -0.16 -6.94 -16.59
CA ASN A 401 -1.03 -7.35 -17.68
C ASN A 401 -1.30 -6.19 -18.63
N ARG A 402 -1.82 -6.49 -19.82
CA ARG A 402 -2.29 -5.45 -20.73
C ARG A 402 -3.50 -4.75 -20.13
N ALA A 403 -3.46 -3.41 -20.04
CA ALA A 403 -4.59 -2.63 -19.57
C ALA A 403 -5.82 -2.86 -20.47
N PRO A 404 -7.00 -3.20 -19.91
CA PRO A 404 -8.23 -3.37 -20.67
C PRO A 404 -8.65 -2.11 -21.45
N SER A 405 -8.37 -0.92 -20.90
CA SER A 405 -8.62 0.37 -21.51
C SER A 405 -7.36 1.25 -21.51
N LYS A 406 -7.16 2.03 -22.59
CA LYS A 406 -6.00 2.92 -22.75
C LYS A 406 -6.03 4.18 -21.86
N GLN A 407 -7.07 4.37 -21.04
CA GLN A 407 -7.32 5.61 -20.31
C GLN A 407 -6.68 5.69 -18.92
N TYR A 408 -6.28 4.56 -18.32
CA TYR A 408 -5.72 4.55 -16.97
C TYR A 408 -4.23 4.90 -16.94
N PRO A 409 -3.72 5.58 -15.89
CA PRO A 409 -2.29 5.76 -15.68
C PRO A 409 -1.63 4.42 -15.34
N THR A 410 -0.38 4.26 -15.76
CA THR A 410 0.43 3.07 -15.46
C THR A 410 0.79 3.01 -13.98
N ALA A 411 0.97 1.81 -13.45
CA ALA A 411 1.37 1.62 -12.05
C ALA A 411 2.69 2.34 -11.74
N GLU A 412 3.67 2.22 -12.65
CA GLU A 412 4.99 2.81 -12.46
C GLU A 412 4.95 4.36 -12.51
N PHE A 413 3.96 4.97 -13.20
CA PHE A 413 3.74 6.41 -13.11
C PHE A 413 3.34 6.82 -11.68
N PHE A 414 2.46 6.06 -11.05
CA PHE A 414 2.07 6.30 -9.65
C PHE A 414 3.23 6.04 -8.68
N GLU A 415 4.03 5.00 -8.89
CA GLU A 415 5.23 4.76 -8.10
C GLU A 415 6.21 5.94 -8.20
N CYS A 416 6.44 6.46 -9.40
CA CYS A 416 7.28 7.64 -9.61
C CYS A 416 6.71 8.90 -8.97
N LEU A 417 5.38 9.09 -9.01
CA LEU A 417 4.71 10.20 -8.34
C LEU A 417 4.89 10.13 -6.82
N ILE A 418 4.75 8.95 -6.22
CA ILE A 418 4.97 8.74 -4.78
C ILE A 418 6.43 9.03 -4.42
N ILE A 419 7.38 8.50 -5.19
CA ILE A 419 8.81 8.74 -5.00
C ILE A 419 9.15 10.23 -5.12
N PHE A 420 8.57 10.93 -6.09
CA PHE A 420 8.72 12.37 -6.27
C PHE A 420 8.21 13.15 -5.05
N LEU A 421 6.97 12.89 -4.61
CA LEU A 421 6.36 13.59 -3.47
C LEU A 421 7.11 13.30 -2.16
N TYR A 422 7.52 12.05 -1.97
CA TYR A 422 8.31 11.63 -0.83
C TYR A 422 9.69 12.29 -0.83
N GLY A 423 10.41 12.30 -1.95
CA GLY A 423 11.71 12.95 -2.07
C GLY A 423 11.63 14.45 -1.80
N ALA A 424 10.69 15.14 -2.47
CA ALA A 424 10.51 16.58 -2.34
C ALA A 424 10.18 17.00 -0.89
N SER A 425 9.35 16.24 -0.17
CA SER A 425 9.06 16.51 1.24
C SER A 425 10.27 16.21 2.13
N ASN A 426 10.91 15.05 1.97
CA ASN A 426 12.02 14.63 2.83
C ASN A 426 13.28 15.48 2.70
N THR A 427 13.51 16.14 1.56
CA THR A 427 14.60 17.11 1.40
C THR A 427 14.59 18.17 2.50
N TRP A 428 13.40 18.55 2.98
CA TRP A 428 13.23 19.58 4.02
C TRP A 428 13.06 18.98 5.42
N MET A 429 12.50 17.76 5.52
CA MET A 429 12.21 17.13 6.81
C MET A 429 13.44 16.77 7.63
N GLU A 430 14.59 16.49 7.00
CA GLU A 430 15.85 16.17 7.72
C GLU A 430 16.32 17.34 8.62
N ARG A 431 15.89 18.57 8.32
CA ARG A 431 16.18 19.76 9.15
C ARG A 431 15.06 20.15 10.11
N PHE A 432 14.03 19.32 10.28
CA PHE A 432 12.97 19.63 11.23
C PHE A 432 13.53 19.69 12.66
N GLY A 433 13.61 20.92 13.17
CA GLY A 433 14.13 21.29 14.48
C GLY A 433 15.56 21.83 14.49
N ALA A 434 16.31 21.82 13.38
CA ALA A 434 17.57 22.57 13.33
C ALA A 434 17.27 24.08 13.35
N ARG A 435 18.07 24.88 14.06
CA ARG A 435 17.91 26.33 14.11
C ARG A 435 18.41 26.94 12.80
N ALA A 436 17.88 28.13 12.47
CA ALA A 436 18.37 28.89 11.33
C ALA A 436 19.85 29.25 11.56
N GLY A 437 20.74 28.76 10.68
CA GLY A 437 22.18 28.99 10.77
C GLY A 437 23.03 27.83 11.28
N ASP A 438 22.44 26.74 11.79
CA ASP A 438 23.21 25.56 12.23
C ASP A 438 23.99 24.96 11.04
N PRO A 439 25.25 24.50 11.22
CA PRO A 439 26.03 23.87 10.15
C PRO A 439 25.41 22.54 9.70
N TYR A 440 25.65 22.14 8.45
CA TYR A 440 25.22 20.84 7.96
C TYR A 440 26.18 19.75 8.42
N THR A 441 25.65 18.70 9.03
CA THR A 441 26.44 17.52 9.41
C THR A 441 26.58 16.57 8.23
N THR A 442 27.63 15.75 8.20
CA THR A 442 27.83 14.78 7.10
C THR A 442 26.63 13.82 6.96
N LYS A 443 26.05 13.37 8.09
CA LYS A 443 24.86 12.52 8.13
C LYS A 443 23.65 13.21 7.49
N GLN A 444 23.41 14.48 7.82
CA GLN A 444 22.35 15.27 7.21
C GLN A 444 22.56 15.42 5.70
N VAL A 445 23.80 15.70 5.26
CA VAL A 445 24.10 15.80 3.81
C VAL A 445 23.87 14.47 3.10
N GLN A 446 24.26 13.34 3.69
CA GLN A 446 24.00 12.01 3.16
C GLN A 446 22.49 11.74 3.00
N HIS A 447 21.70 11.98 4.04
CA HIS A 447 20.24 11.77 4.01
C HIS A 447 19.53 12.73 3.03
N ILE A 448 19.89 14.01 3.03
CA ILE A 448 19.33 15.01 2.11
C ILE A 448 19.65 14.63 0.66
N SER A 449 20.87 14.14 0.39
CA SER A 449 21.27 13.72 -0.97
C SER A 449 20.41 12.56 -1.49
N ILE A 450 20.05 11.59 -0.62
CA ILE A 450 19.12 10.50 -0.98
C ILE A 450 17.72 11.05 -1.25
N ALA A 451 17.24 12.01 -0.46
CA ALA A 451 15.94 12.64 -0.69
C ALA A 451 15.89 13.43 -2.02
N VAL A 452 16.96 14.15 -2.35
CA VAL A 452 17.12 14.86 -3.63
C VAL A 452 17.14 13.88 -4.80
N MET A 453 17.80 12.72 -4.66
CA MET A 453 17.73 11.66 -5.66
C MET A 453 16.28 11.22 -5.89
N PHE A 454 15.50 10.93 -4.85
CA PHE A 454 14.09 10.55 -4.98
C PHE A 454 13.26 11.64 -5.67
N TRP A 455 13.52 12.90 -5.36
CA TRP A 455 12.83 14.03 -5.96
C TRP A 455 13.03 14.06 -7.48
N PHE A 456 14.28 14.10 -7.96
CA PHE A 456 14.54 14.23 -9.40
C PHE A 456 14.35 12.92 -10.16
N ALA A 457 14.70 11.77 -9.59
CA ALA A 457 14.46 10.46 -10.22
C ALA A 457 12.97 10.19 -10.39
N GLY A 458 12.13 10.52 -9.40
CA GLY A 458 10.67 10.44 -9.53
C GLY A 458 10.13 11.36 -10.62
N MET A 459 10.66 12.58 -10.73
CA MET A 459 10.30 13.52 -11.80
C MET A 459 10.64 12.98 -13.20
N VAL A 460 11.86 12.45 -13.38
CA VAL A 460 12.28 11.83 -14.65
C VAL A 460 11.41 10.61 -14.98
N GLY A 461 11.11 9.78 -13.99
CA GLY A 461 10.24 8.61 -14.15
C GLY A 461 8.83 8.99 -14.61
N MET A 462 8.20 9.99 -13.99
CA MET A 462 6.91 10.51 -14.47
C MET A 462 7.00 11.07 -15.90
N GLY A 463 8.13 11.69 -16.24
CA GLY A 463 8.41 12.24 -17.57
C GLY A 463 8.38 11.17 -18.66
N ILE A 464 9.01 10.02 -18.44
CA ILE A 464 9.09 8.89 -19.39
C ILE A 464 7.74 8.20 -19.59
N GLU A 465 6.94 8.12 -18.52
CA GLU A 465 5.60 7.55 -18.56
C GLU A 465 4.56 8.50 -19.18
N SER A 466 4.86 9.80 -19.27
CA SER A 466 3.94 10.79 -19.84
C SER A 466 3.79 10.64 -21.36
N LYS A 467 2.56 10.36 -21.81
CA LYS A 467 2.20 10.32 -23.24
C LYS A 467 2.45 11.66 -23.94
N THR A 468 2.31 12.78 -23.22
CA THR A 468 2.52 14.11 -23.76
C THR A 468 3.99 14.35 -24.07
N ILE A 469 4.87 14.06 -23.11
CA ILE A 469 6.32 14.20 -23.30
C ILE A 469 6.79 13.23 -24.39
N ARG A 470 6.28 11.99 -24.38
CA ARG A 470 6.56 11.02 -25.44
C ARG A 470 6.18 11.53 -26.83
N ARG A 471 5.01 12.17 -26.98
CA ARG A 471 4.58 12.80 -28.24
C ARG A 471 5.48 13.96 -28.64
N TRP A 472 5.91 14.79 -27.69
CA TRP A 472 6.86 15.88 -27.96
C TRP A 472 8.20 15.35 -28.47
N LEU A 473 8.73 14.28 -27.85
CA LEU A 473 9.97 13.65 -28.27
C LEU A 473 9.83 12.94 -29.63
N ALA A 474 8.67 12.31 -29.89
CA ALA A 474 8.40 11.64 -31.17
C ALA A 474 8.15 12.62 -32.33
N ALA A 475 7.77 13.88 -32.05
CA ALA A 475 7.43 14.87 -33.07
C ALA A 475 8.58 15.12 -34.07
N GLY A 476 9.83 15.11 -33.59
CA GLY A 476 11.01 15.27 -34.46
C GLY A 476 11.17 14.12 -35.46
N SER A 477 11.06 12.87 -34.99
CA SER A 477 11.15 11.68 -35.85
C SER A 477 10.02 11.62 -36.86
N VAL A 478 8.81 12.02 -36.45
CA VAL A 478 7.63 12.06 -37.32
C VAL A 478 7.74 13.18 -38.37
N ALA A 479 8.32 14.33 -38.02
CA ALA A 479 8.55 15.44 -38.95
C ALA A 479 9.64 15.13 -40.00
N ALA A 480 10.56 14.21 -39.71
CA ALA A 480 11.62 13.82 -40.64
C ALA A 480 11.13 12.94 -41.81
N ILE A 481 9.93 12.37 -41.74
CA ILE A 481 9.38 11.48 -42.78
C ILE A 481 8.58 12.31 -43.79
N PRO A 482 8.94 12.31 -45.10
CA PRO A 482 8.18 12.99 -46.14
C PRO A 482 6.73 12.49 -46.19
N SER A 483 5.79 13.39 -46.45
CA SER A 483 4.34 13.08 -46.47
C SER A 483 3.98 11.97 -47.46
N SER A 484 4.78 11.76 -48.50
CA SER A 484 4.62 10.74 -49.54
C SER A 484 5.04 9.32 -49.10
N VAL A 485 5.86 9.18 -48.05
CA VAL A 485 6.40 7.88 -47.56
C VAL A 485 5.80 7.50 -46.20
N ARG A 486 4.86 8.31 -45.68
CA ARG A 486 4.23 8.12 -44.37
C ARG A 486 3.21 6.99 -44.42
N THR A 487 3.69 5.75 -44.42
CA THR A 487 2.85 4.56 -44.28
C THR A 487 2.44 4.35 -42.82
N GLN A 488 1.33 3.64 -42.60
CA GLN A 488 0.83 3.33 -41.25
C GLN A 488 1.83 2.48 -40.45
N GLU A 489 2.63 1.65 -41.13
CA GLU A 489 3.73 0.89 -40.53
C GLU A 489 4.93 1.76 -40.14
N ALA A 490 5.26 2.80 -40.92
CA ALA A 490 6.36 3.70 -40.62
C ALA A 490 6.14 4.57 -39.36
N VAL A 491 4.89 4.68 -38.89
CA VAL A 491 4.49 5.46 -37.69
C VAL A 491 3.86 4.55 -36.62
N ALA A 492 4.00 3.22 -36.74
CA ALA A 492 3.47 2.29 -35.75
C ALA A 492 4.18 2.44 -34.40
N GLU A 493 3.41 2.40 -33.31
CA GLU A 493 3.99 2.39 -31.96
C GLU A 493 4.76 1.08 -31.74
N PRO A 494 5.97 1.13 -31.16
CA PRO A 494 6.74 -0.07 -30.88
C PRO A 494 6.00 -0.97 -29.85
N PRO A 495 6.16 -2.31 -29.93
CA PRO A 495 5.51 -3.24 -29.00
C PRO A 495 5.84 -2.99 -27.53
N SER A 496 6.98 -2.36 -27.24
CA SER A 496 7.39 -1.97 -25.89
C SER A 496 6.49 -0.88 -25.27
N TYR A 497 5.60 -0.23 -26.04
CA TYR A 497 4.67 0.76 -25.49
C TYR A 497 3.39 0.13 -24.91
N ILE A 498 3.22 -1.19 -25.05
CA ILE A 498 2.08 -1.93 -24.51
C ILE A 498 2.09 -1.97 -22.97
N ALA A 499 3.28 -1.95 -22.36
CA ALA A 499 3.47 -1.97 -20.92
C ALA A 499 4.47 -0.89 -20.49
N SER A 500 4.46 -0.56 -19.20
CA SER A 500 5.46 0.35 -18.60
C SER A 500 6.66 -0.45 -18.12
N PHE A 501 7.86 0.06 -18.41
CA PHE A 501 9.16 -0.53 -18.07
C PHE A 501 10.05 0.50 -17.37
N ASN A 502 9.47 1.28 -16.46
CA ASN A 502 10.18 2.39 -15.83
C ASN A 502 11.14 1.88 -14.74
N PRO A 503 12.46 2.04 -14.89
CA PRO A 503 13.43 1.52 -13.93
C PRO A 503 13.64 2.42 -12.70
N PHE A 504 13.17 3.68 -12.73
CA PHE A 504 13.50 4.66 -11.70
C PHE A 504 13.01 4.28 -10.29
N PRO A 505 11.83 3.66 -10.11
CA PRO A 505 11.43 3.17 -8.79
C PRO A 505 12.38 2.14 -8.20
N ALA A 506 12.74 1.12 -8.99
CA ALA A 506 13.70 0.09 -8.59
C ALA A 506 15.07 0.69 -8.28
N LEU A 507 15.53 1.63 -9.11
CA LEU A 507 16.81 2.33 -8.93
C LEU A 507 16.85 3.12 -7.62
N CYS A 508 15.81 3.89 -7.31
CA CYS A 508 15.76 4.70 -6.09
C CYS A 508 15.86 3.82 -4.83
N ILE A 509 15.09 2.74 -4.79
CA ILE A 509 15.07 1.82 -3.65
C ILE A 509 16.38 1.05 -3.54
N GLY A 510 16.91 0.54 -4.66
CA GLY A 510 18.16 -0.22 -4.70
C GLY A 510 19.38 0.60 -4.29
N ILE A 511 19.54 1.81 -4.83
CA ILE A 511 20.64 2.72 -4.46
C ILE A 511 20.53 3.10 -2.98
N THR A 512 19.31 3.32 -2.47
CA THR A 512 19.11 3.57 -1.03
C THR A 512 19.60 2.41 -0.19
N GLY A 513 19.23 1.18 -0.55
CA GLY A 513 19.70 -0.02 0.13
C GLY A 513 21.22 -0.13 0.15
N ILE A 514 21.87 0.09 -1.00
CA ILE A 514 23.34 0.04 -1.11
C ILE A 514 23.99 1.15 -0.29
N ALA A 515 23.54 2.40 -0.44
CA ALA A 515 24.11 3.54 0.27
C ALA A 515 23.98 3.40 1.78
N MET A 516 22.85 2.87 2.24
CA MET A 516 22.58 2.71 3.67
C MET A 516 23.20 1.44 4.27
N SER A 517 23.57 0.46 3.45
CA SER A 517 24.41 -0.66 3.92
C SER A 517 25.83 -0.21 4.33
N ALA A 518 26.27 0.94 3.83
CA ALA A 518 27.54 1.58 4.20
C ALA A 518 27.36 2.71 5.24
N HIS A 519 26.16 2.87 5.81
CA HIS A 519 25.88 3.92 6.79
C HIS A 519 26.52 3.58 8.14
N PHE A 520 27.32 4.50 8.68
CA PHE A 520 27.97 4.32 9.97
C PHE A 520 26.95 4.21 11.11
N GLN A 521 27.21 3.30 12.05
CA GLN A 521 26.46 3.14 13.30
C GLN A 521 27.45 2.97 14.46
N VAL A 522 26.98 3.25 15.68
CA VAL A 522 27.84 3.24 16.87
C VAL A 522 28.28 1.81 17.23
N TYR A 523 27.35 0.85 17.14
CA TYR A 523 27.60 -0.54 17.51
C TYR A 523 27.72 -1.46 16.30
N VAL A 524 28.56 -2.48 16.38
CA VAL A 524 28.75 -3.48 15.32
C VAL A 524 27.42 -4.13 14.94
N PHE A 525 26.60 -4.51 15.92
CA PHE A 525 25.28 -5.08 15.69
C PHE A 525 24.37 -4.14 14.87
N GLN A 526 24.39 -2.83 15.17
CA GLN A 526 23.64 -1.83 14.43
C GLN A 526 24.13 -1.71 12.97
N VAL A 527 25.45 -1.77 12.74
CA VAL A 527 26.01 -1.79 11.38
C VAL A 527 25.51 -3.02 10.62
N GLN A 528 25.58 -4.21 11.24
CA GLN A 528 25.20 -5.45 10.58
C GLN A 528 23.70 -5.51 10.25
N ILE A 529 22.81 -5.05 11.13
CA ILE A 529 21.37 -5.00 10.82
C ILE A 529 21.07 -3.95 9.74
N HIS A 530 21.85 -2.86 9.65
CA HIS A 530 21.75 -1.89 8.56
C HIS A 530 22.21 -2.46 7.21
N MET A 531 23.31 -3.21 7.20
CA MET A 531 23.74 -3.98 6.04
C MET A 531 22.66 -4.98 5.61
N LEU A 532 22.03 -5.67 6.57
CA LEU A 532 21.01 -6.66 6.28
C LEU A 532 19.82 -6.09 5.52
N TRP A 533 19.17 -5.04 6.03
CA TRP A 533 18.04 -4.44 5.31
C TRP A 533 18.49 -3.76 4.02
N GLY A 534 19.69 -3.17 3.99
CA GLY A 534 20.28 -2.57 2.80
C GLY A 534 20.42 -3.57 1.65
N TYR A 535 20.93 -4.77 1.94
CA TYR A 535 21.04 -5.86 0.97
C TYR A 535 19.67 -6.40 0.51
N LEU A 536 18.69 -6.51 1.42
CA LEU A 536 17.34 -6.93 1.04
C LEU A 536 16.68 -5.94 0.06
N LEU A 537 16.83 -4.63 0.28
CA LEU A 537 16.33 -3.60 -0.67
C LEU A 537 17.11 -3.59 -1.99
N ALA A 538 18.42 -3.83 -1.97
CA ALA A 538 19.22 -3.96 -3.18
C ALA A 538 18.78 -5.19 -4.01
N MET A 539 18.49 -6.32 -3.35
CA MET A 539 17.98 -7.53 -4.00
C MET A 539 16.60 -7.32 -4.63
N PHE A 540 15.71 -6.57 -3.98
CA PHE A 540 14.44 -6.14 -4.59
C PHE A 540 14.71 -5.43 -5.94
N ALA A 541 15.62 -4.45 -5.95
CA ALA A 541 15.91 -3.69 -7.17
C ALA A 541 16.44 -4.60 -8.29
N VAL A 542 17.40 -5.47 -7.99
CA VAL A 542 17.95 -6.43 -8.96
C VAL A 542 16.86 -7.31 -9.57
N LEU A 543 15.98 -7.89 -8.73
CA LEU A 543 14.89 -8.74 -9.20
C LEU A 543 13.82 -7.98 -9.98
N ARG A 544 13.55 -6.72 -9.60
CA ARG A 544 12.64 -5.83 -10.34
C ARG A 544 13.22 -5.47 -11.71
N PHE A 545 14.53 -5.20 -11.81
CA PHE A 545 15.22 -5.03 -13.09
C PHE A 545 15.12 -6.29 -13.97
N LEU A 546 15.34 -7.48 -13.41
CA LEU A 546 15.16 -8.73 -14.14
C LEU A 546 13.72 -8.91 -14.63
N THR A 547 12.73 -8.51 -13.83
CA THR A 547 11.32 -8.51 -14.23
C THR A 547 11.09 -7.62 -15.46
N TYR A 548 11.65 -6.41 -15.49
CA TYR A 548 11.57 -5.54 -16.67
C TYR A 548 12.30 -6.16 -17.87
N CYS A 549 13.47 -6.78 -17.70
CA CYS A 549 14.18 -7.45 -18.80
C CYS A 549 13.36 -8.60 -19.43
N PHE A 550 12.73 -9.44 -18.60
CA PHE A 550 11.88 -10.53 -19.08
C PHE A 550 10.63 -10.01 -19.77
N LEU A 551 9.92 -9.05 -19.17
CA LEU A 551 8.72 -8.49 -19.78
C LEU A 551 9.03 -7.64 -21.02
N TRP A 552 10.22 -7.04 -21.11
CA TRP A 552 10.68 -6.36 -22.33
C TRP A 552 10.92 -7.37 -23.45
N SER A 553 11.53 -8.52 -23.13
CA SER A 553 11.80 -9.60 -24.08
C SER A 553 10.52 -10.33 -24.52
N SER A 554 9.48 -10.34 -23.67
CA SER A 554 8.19 -10.96 -23.96
C SER A 554 7.05 -10.12 -23.36
N PRO A 555 6.61 -9.06 -24.08
CA PRO A 555 5.57 -8.15 -23.58
C PRO A 555 4.22 -8.85 -23.32
N PRO A 556 3.46 -8.41 -22.30
CA PRO A 556 2.18 -9.01 -21.96
C PRO A 556 1.16 -8.79 -23.09
N ARG A 557 0.61 -9.89 -23.63
CA ARG A 557 -0.38 -9.86 -24.72
C ARG A 557 -1.83 -9.91 -24.23
N SER A 558 -2.05 -10.48 -23.05
CA SER A 558 -3.36 -10.75 -22.46
C SER A 558 -3.72 -9.75 -21.35
N ILE A 559 -5.02 -9.59 -21.11
CA ILE A 559 -5.57 -8.88 -19.94
C ILE A 559 -5.40 -9.68 -18.64
N LEU A 560 -5.01 -10.95 -18.72
CA LEU A 560 -4.76 -11.80 -17.55
C LEU A 560 -3.43 -11.44 -16.88
N PRO A 561 -3.32 -11.53 -15.53
CA PRO A 561 -2.07 -11.32 -14.81
C PRO A 561 -0.95 -12.24 -15.32
N SER A 562 0.21 -11.66 -15.65
CA SER A 562 1.34 -12.41 -16.24
C SER A 562 2.19 -13.16 -15.21
N ARG A 563 2.14 -12.76 -13.94
CA ARG A 563 2.81 -13.42 -12.78
C ARG A 563 4.31 -13.70 -13.01
N PRO A 564 5.13 -12.68 -13.30
CA PRO A 564 6.58 -12.90 -13.47
C PRO A 564 7.21 -13.44 -12.18
N PRO A 565 7.99 -14.54 -12.23
CA PRO A 565 8.51 -15.20 -11.01
C PRO A 565 9.48 -14.33 -10.22
N THR A 566 10.27 -13.50 -10.91
CA THR A 566 11.19 -12.54 -10.29
C THR A 566 10.48 -11.48 -9.45
N GLU A 567 9.24 -11.12 -9.80
CA GLU A 567 8.46 -10.12 -9.07
C GLU A 567 7.92 -10.65 -7.74
N ALA A 568 7.60 -11.94 -7.65
CA ALA A 568 7.22 -12.57 -6.39
C ALA A 568 8.37 -12.48 -5.37
N LEU A 569 9.59 -12.78 -5.83
CA LEU A 569 10.80 -12.65 -5.01
C LEU A 569 11.12 -11.20 -4.71
N ALA A 570 11.03 -10.29 -5.69
CA ALA A 570 11.25 -8.86 -5.48
C ALA A 570 10.33 -8.34 -4.36
N SER A 571 9.03 -8.62 -4.46
CA SER A 571 8.04 -8.24 -3.46
C SER A 571 8.40 -8.80 -2.08
N PHE A 572 8.80 -10.07 -2.00
CA PHE A 572 9.22 -10.71 -0.75
C PHE A 572 10.42 -9.99 -0.10
N PHE A 573 11.47 -9.69 -0.87
CA PHE A 573 12.66 -9.00 -0.37
C PHE A 573 12.35 -7.57 0.08
N LEU A 574 11.43 -6.88 -0.60
CA LEU A 574 11.00 -5.55 -0.21
C LEU A 574 10.19 -5.55 1.09
N VAL A 575 9.29 -6.52 1.28
CA VAL A 575 8.55 -6.71 2.54
C VAL A 575 9.53 -7.01 3.68
N CYS A 576 10.41 -7.99 3.48
CA CYS A 576 11.40 -8.38 4.49
C CYS A 576 12.35 -7.23 4.84
N GLY A 577 12.88 -6.52 3.82
CA GLY A 577 13.74 -5.36 4.01
C GLY A 577 13.05 -4.22 4.75
N GLY A 578 11.78 -3.95 4.46
CA GLY A 578 10.97 -2.99 5.21
C GLY A 578 10.78 -3.37 6.69
N LEU A 579 10.59 -4.67 6.98
CA LEU A 579 10.47 -5.16 8.36
C LEU A 579 11.79 -5.04 9.14
N VAL A 580 12.89 -5.50 8.55
CA VAL A 580 14.22 -5.39 9.19
C VAL A 580 14.60 -3.93 9.42
N PHE A 581 14.22 -3.03 8.50
CA PHE A 581 14.41 -1.59 8.69
C PHE A 581 13.59 -1.05 9.88
N MET A 582 12.37 -1.56 10.13
CA MET A 582 11.66 -1.22 11.36
C MET A 582 12.33 -1.78 12.61
N PHE A 583 12.96 -2.96 12.53
CA PHE A 583 13.71 -3.55 13.64
C PHE A 583 15.07 -2.88 13.92
N SER A 584 15.64 -2.17 12.94
CA SER A 584 16.94 -1.49 13.09
C SER A 584 16.87 -0.15 13.83
N THR A 585 15.76 0.16 14.51
CA THR A 585 15.70 1.31 15.43
C THR A 585 16.75 1.16 16.53
N GLU A 586 17.40 2.27 16.88
CA GLU A 586 18.43 2.31 17.92
C GLU A 586 17.96 1.67 19.24
N GLU A 587 16.76 2.01 19.72
CA GLU A 587 16.22 1.46 20.96
C GLU A 587 16.02 -0.06 20.92
N VAL A 588 15.52 -0.62 19.81
CA VAL A 588 15.39 -2.08 19.65
C VAL A 588 16.76 -2.73 19.65
N THR A 589 17.74 -2.13 18.97
CA THR A 589 19.10 -2.69 18.92
C THR A 589 19.80 -2.62 20.27
N ILE A 590 19.65 -1.53 21.02
CA ILE A 590 20.18 -1.39 22.39
C ILE A 590 19.47 -2.37 23.32
N ALA A 591 18.15 -2.52 23.21
CA ALA A 591 17.41 -3.49 24.02
C ALA A 591 17.84 -4.94 23.74
N ALA A 592 18.12 -5.28 22.48
CA ALA A 592 18.65 -6.59 22.11
C ALA A 592 20.04 -6.83 22.72
N MET A 593 20.94 -5.85 22.65
CA MET A 593 22.26 -5.93 23.27
C MET A 593 22.19 -6.04 24.80
N ARG A 594 21.29 -5.29 25.46
CA ARG A 594 21.08 -5.39 26.92
C ARG A 594 20.63 -6.77 27.37
N GLN A 595 19.87 -7.46 26.53
CA GLN A 595 19.38 -8.81 26.81
C GLN A 595 20.38 -9.90 26.40
N GLY A 596 21.43 -9.57 25.65
CA GLY A 596 22.36 -10.55 25.07
C GLY A 596 21.78 -11.30 23.85
N HIS A 597 20.87 -10.67 23.12
CA HIS A 597 20.17 -11.21 21.95
C HIS A 597 20.51 -10.43 20.66
N ASP A 598 21.72 -9.90 20.56
CA ASP A 598 22.25 -9.11 19.45
C ASP A 598 22.72 -9.96 18.24
N ASP A 599 22.07 -11.10 18.01
CA ASP A 599 22.35 -11.96 16.85
C ASP A 599 21.54 -11.54 15.61
N VAL A 600 22.24 -11.11 14.57
CA VAL A 600 21.65 -10.72 13.28
C VAL A 600 20.91 -11.87 12.61
N MET A 601 21.37 -13.11 12.78
CA MET A 601 20.70 -14.29 12.24
C MET A 601 19.32 -14.48 12.85
N MET A 602 19.17 -14.24 14.16
CA MET A 602 17.88 -14.25 14.83
C MET A 602 16.90 -13.24 14.20
N PHE A 603 17.34 -11.99 14.01
CA PHE A 603 16.52 -10.95 13.39
C PHE A 603 16.14 -11.27 11.94
N LEU A 604 17.07 -11.84 11.17
CA LEU A 604 16.81 -12.28 9.80
C LEU A 604 15.74 -13.39 9.76
N ASN A 605 15.91 -14.45 10.55
CA ASN A 605 14.99 -15.58 10.56
C ASN A 605 13.59 -15.18 11.04
N LEU A 606 13.51 -14.35 12.08
CA LEU A 606 12.24 -13.79 12.56
C LEU A 606 11.55 -12.94 11.48
N SER A 607 12.32 -12.09 10.79
CA SER A 607 11.78 -11.22 9.73
C SER A 607 11.29 -12.02 8.53
N ILE A 608 12.02 -13.06 8.13
CA ILE A 608 11.62 -14.00 7.07
C ILE A 608 10.33 -14.71 7.46
N ALA A 609 10.23 -15.22 8.70
CA ALA A 609 9.04 -15.93 9.18
C ALA A 609 7.79 -15.04 9.15
N ILE A 610 7.90 -13.81 9.67
CA ILE A 610 6.80 -12.82 9.66
C ILE A 610 6.45 -12.43 8.22
N THR A 611 7.44 -12.26 7.34
CA THR A 611 7.21 -11.96 5.92
C THR A 611 6.46 -13.09 5.21
N CYS A 612 6.87 -14.35 5.41
CA CYS A 612 6.18 -15.52 4.89
C CYS A 612 4.73 -15.57 5.37
N PHE A 613 4.50 -15.34 6.66
CA PHE A 613 3.15 -15.28 7.22
C PHE A 613 2.30 -14.17 6.57
N ALA A 614 2.86 -12.97 6.41
CA ALA A 614 2.18 -11.84 5.79
C ALA A 614 1.84 -12.11 4.31
N CYS A 615 2.74 -12.73 3.55
CA CYS A 615 2.49 -13.16 2.18
C CYS A 615 1.42 -14.25 2.10
N CYS A 616 1.44 -15.24 2.99
CA CYS A 616 0.37 -16.25 3.09
C CYS A 616 -0.99 -15.61 3.39
N TRP A 617 -1.03 -14.64 4.30
CA TRP A 617 -2.24 -13.89 4.61
C TRP A 617 -2.75 -13.07 3.42
N ALA A 618 -1.86 -12.35 2.73
CA ALA A 618 -2.19 -11.61 1.51
C ALA A 618 -2.73 -12.54 0.40
N LEU A 619 -2.13 -13.72 0.24
CA LEU A 619 -2.61 -14.76 -0.67
C LEU A 619 -4.01 -15.25 -0.28
N ALA A 620 -4.28 -15.48 1.00
CA ALA A 620 -5.60 -15.88 1.48
C ALA A 620 -6.67 -14.81 1.19
N LEU A 621 -6.35 -13.52 1.42
CA LEU A 621 -7.27 -12.41 1.15
C LEU A 621 -7.56 -12.25 -0.36
N VAL A 622 -6.50 -12.13 -1.19
CA VAL A 622 -6.66 -11.96 -2.64
C VAL A 622 -7.29 -13.21 -3.27
N GLY A 623 -6.91 -14.39 -2.80
CA GLY A 623 -7.48 -15.66 -3.23
C GLY A 623 -8.96 -15.78 -2.89
N THR A 624 -9.38 -15.34 -1.69
CA THR A 624 -10.80 -15.30 -1.30
C THR A 624 -11.59 -14.34 -2.19
N LYS A 625 -11.06 -13.14 -2.48
CA LYS A 625 -11.69 -12.21 -3.42
C LYS A 625 -11.85 -12.84 -4.81
N GLY A 626 -10.79 -13.46 -5.34
CA GLY A 626 -10.81 -14.13 -6.64
C GLY A 626 -11.80 -15.30 -6.70
N TYR A 627 -11.86 -16.11 -5.65
CA TYR A 627 -12.79 -17.23 -5.53
C TYR A 627 -14.26 -16.77 -5.50
N LEU A 628 -14.57 -15.71 -4.76
CA LEU A 628 -15.93 -15.17 -4.73
C LEU A 628 -16.33 -14.59 -6.09
N LYS A 629 -15.39 -13.89 -6.76
CA LYS A 629 -15.63 -13.31 -8.09
C LYS A 629 -15.83 -14.37 -9.17
N SER A 630 -15.16 -15.52 -9.10
CA SER A 630 -15.36 -16.60 -10.07
C SER A 630 -16.75 -17.27 -9.98
N HIS A 631 -17.43 -17.15 -8.83
CA HIS A 631 -18.80 -17.63 -8.66
C HIS A 631 -19.87 -16.59 -9.04
N THR A 632 -19.51 -15.32 -9.17
CA THR A 632 -20.44 -14.25 -9.60
C THR A 632 -20.39 -13.98 -11.10
N HIS A 633 -19.25 -14.22 -11.76
CA HIS A 633 -19.09 -14.06 -13.20
C HIS A 633 -19.15 -15.42 -13.92
N GLY A 634 -19.55 -15.43 -15.20
CA GLY A 634 -19.57 -16.65 -16.01
C GLY A 634 -18.19 -17.30 -16.12
N ALA A 635 -18.15 -18.62 -16.25
CA ALA A 635 -16.89 -19.37 -16.38
C ALA A 635 -16.08 -18.84 -17.57
N VAL A 636 -14.87 -18.33 -17.30
CA VAL A 636 -13.97 -17.85 -18.34
C VAL A 636 -13.32 -19.07 -19.00
N SER A 637 -13.59 -19.28 -20.29
CA SER A 637 -12.86 -20.26 -21.10
C SER A 637 -11.48 -19.70 -21.43
N PHE A 638 -10.43 -20.33 -20.91
CA PHE A 638 -9.06 -20.00 -21.26
C PHE A 638 -8.74 -20.61 -22.62
N HIS A 639 -8.39 -19.77 -23.59
CA HIS A 639 -7.83 -20.23 -24.86
C HIS A 639 -6.31 -20.30 -24.72
N SER A 640 -5.70 -21.42 -25.14
CA SER A 640 -4.24 -21.49 -25.23
C SER A 640 -3.77 -20.44 -26.22
N SER A 641 -2.87 -19.56 -25.77
CA SER A 641 -2.18 -18.63 -26.67
C SER A 641 -0.94 -19.25 -27.32
N ALA A 642 -0.67 -20.52 -27.02
CA ALA A 642 0.44 -21.33 -27.54
C ALA A 642 -0.10 -22.50 -28.36
#